data_AF-A0A6I9RTG4-F1
#
_entry.id   AF-A0A6I9RTG4-F1
#
_cell.length_a   1.000
_cell.length_b   1.000
_cell.length_c   1.000
_cell.angle_alpha   90.00
_cell.angle_beta   90.00
_cell.angle_gamma   90.00
#
_symmetry.space_group_name_H-M   'P 1'
#
loop_
_entity.id
_entity.type
_entity.pdbx_description
1 polymer ?
#
loop_
_entity_poly.entity_id
_entity_poly.type
_entity_poly.pdbx_seq_one_letter_code
_entity_poly.pdbx_strand_id
1 'polypeptide(L)'
;MARIRAAAAVVGVLVALGAALLVAAAEEEGQKAPWRIHTLFSVECEDYFDWQTVGLVHSFRKARQPGPITRLLSCTDEQLRQYRGMGLAPTFKVPSMSRHPKTGDWYPAINKPAGIVHWLKHSKDSNDVDWVVILDADMIIRGPIIPWELGAEKGKPVAAYYGYLRGCNNILAKLHTKHPELCDKVGGLLAMHIDDLRALAPMWLSKTEEVREDRAHWGTNITGDIYGKGWISEMYGYSFGAAEVGLHHKINDDLMIYPGYIPRPGTEPILMHYGLPFQVGTWSFSKLEHHEDPIVYDCNRLFASPPYPREVEMMESDPNKRRGLFLSIECINTLNEGLLLHHASMGCPKPKWSKYLSFLRSKRFSELTKPKLLNQHQMHHEIIEPKQLSDESGRAHPKIHTLFSTECSPYFDWQTVGLIHSFHLSGQPGNITRLLSCTDEDLKRYKGHDLAPTHYVPSMSRHPLTGDWYPAINKPAAVLHWVNHVETDAEFIVILDADMIMRGPITPWEYGVQRGHPVSTPYEYLIGCDNELAKIHTRNPSTCDKVGGVIIMHIDDLRKFALLWLHKTEEVRADKAHYATNFTGDIYAAGWISEMYGYSFGAAELNLRHIVKRDILIYPGYVPEPGVKYKVFHYGLRFDVGNWSFDKADWRDVDMVNTCWAKFPEPPDPSTLSKEDENILQRDLLSIECGKALNRALYLHHKRRNCPPSNAIGNSNQLIGDEGISFRQRHEGNNENLHITRKIPVPFVGSNMSSIYRSNNGGKSLRIWMVGLWAFSVLGFLAVISMVLSTHKGEASKRARNKKTYAGVSDTGGNSHKFHDKHIYDVEIASDD
;
A
#
# COMPACT_ATOMS: atom_id res chain seq x y z
N MET A 1 5.13 -20.01 67.38
CA MET A 1 4.31 -19.57 66.22
C MET A 1 5.14 -19.27 64.96
N ALA A 2 6.12 -18.35 64.98
CA ALA A 2 6.79 -17.86 63.76
C ALA A 2 7.28 -18.94 62.76
N ARG A 3 7.97 -20.00 63.22
CA ARG A 3 8.44 -21.11 62.36
C ARG A 3 7.32 -21.85 61.62
N ILE A 4 6.12 -21.93 62.20
CA ILE A 4 4.94 -22.58 61.56
C ILE A 4 4.42 -21.71 60.41
N ARG A 5 4.40 -20.38 60.58
CA ARG A 5 4.02 -19.45 59.50
C ARG A 5 5.02 -19.46 58.35
N ALA A 6 6.31 -19.58 58.65
CA ALA A 6 7.35 -19.74 57.62
C ALA A 6 7.20 -21.05 56.83
N ALA A 7 6.96 -22.17 57.50
CA ALA A 7 6.70 -23.46 56.84
C ALA A 7 5.43 -23.39 55.95
N ALA A 8 4.33 -22.82 56.46
CA ALA A 8 3.10 -22.64 55.70
C ALA A 8 3.29 -21.76 54.45
N ALA A 9 4.12 -20.71 54.53
CA ALA A 9 4.45 -19.87 53.37
C ALA A 9 5.26 -20.63 52.30
N VAL A 10 6.26 -21.43 52.71
CA VAL A 10 7.04 -22.26 51.77
C VAL A 10 6.17 -23.34 51.12
N VAL A 11 5.30 -24.00 51.88
CA VAL A 11 4.33 -24.96 51.32
C VAL A 11 3.36 -24.26 50.36
N GLY A 12 2.85 -23.07 50.70
CA GLY A 12 1.98 -22.29 49.81
C GLY A 12 2.66 -21.91 48.48
N VAL A 13 3.94 -21.52 48.52
CA VAL A 13 4.73 -21.24 47.29
C VAL A 13 4.98 -22.50 46.47
N LEU A 14 5.27 -23.64 47.10
CA LEU A 14 5.45 -24.91 46.40
C LEU A 14 4.16 -25.44 45.79
N VAL A 15 3.02 -25.29 46.47
CA VAL A 15 1.69 -25.63 45.94
C VAL A 15 1.30 -24.68 44.80
N ALA A 16 1.60 -23.38 44.89
CA ALA A 16 1.39 -22.43 43.80
C ALA A 16 2.26 -22.73 42.57
N LEU A 17 3.52 -23.14 42.77
CA LEU A 17 4.40 -23.61 41.69
C LEU A 17 3.92 -24.93 41.08
N GLY A 18 3.48 -25.89 41.89
CA GLY A 18 2.89 -27.13 41.41
C GLY A 18 1.60 -26.92 40.61
N ALA A 19 0.73 -26.02 41.09
CA ALA A 19 -0.48 -25.61 40.36
C ALA A 19 -0.14 -24.87 39.05
N ALA A 20 0.84 -23.97 39.05
CA ALA A 20 1.29 -23.28 37.83
C ALA A 20 1.92 -24.25 36.82
N LEU A 21 2.65 -25.28 37.27
CA LEU A 21 3.18 -26.34 36.41
C LEU A 21 2.09 -27.28 35.87
N LEU A 22 1.05 -27.57 36.66
CA LEU A 22 -0.12 -28.34 36.20
C LEU A 22 -0.98 -27.54 35.22
N VAL A 23 -1.13 -26.23 35.40
CA VAL A 23 -1.78 -25.34 34.41
C VAL A 23 -0.94 -25.26 33.14
N ALA A 24 0.38 -25.09 33.23
CA ALA A 24 1.26 -25.09 32.06
C ALA A 24 1.22 -26.43 31.29
N ALA A 25 1.19 -27.56 31.99
CA ALA A 25 1.03 -28.89 31.38
C ALA A 25 -0.37 -29.09 30.76
N ALA A 26 -1.42 -28.51 31.33
CA ALA A 26 -2.77 -28.52 30.77
C ALA A 26 -2.93 -27.56 29.56
N GLU A 27 -2.14 -26.47 29.50
CA GLU A 27 -2.02 -25.62 28.31
C GLU A 27 -1.16 -26.27 27.20
N GLU A 28 -0.34 -27.28 27.51
CA GLU A 28 0.39 -28.09 26.52
C GLU A 28 -0.40 -29.28 25.96
N GLU A 29 -1.56 -29.67 26.55
CA GLU A 29 -2.60 -30.43 25.82
C GLU A 29 -3.34 -29.50 24.84
N GLY A 30 -2.58 -28.94 23.89
CA GLY A 30 -3.08 -28.04 22.87
C GLY A 30 -4.20 -28.69 22.06
N GLN A 31 -5.27 -27.91 21.82
CA GLN A 31 -6.29 -28.26 20.84
C GLN A 31 -5.58 -28.65 19.53
N LYS A 32 -5.68 -29.92 19.13
CA LYS A 32 -5.11 -30.38 17.86
C LYS A 32 -5.72 -29.54 16.75
N ALA A 33 -4.87 -28.77 16.06
CA ALA A 33 -5.30 -27.99 14.90
C ALA A 33 -6.05 -28.93 13.93
N PRO A 34 -7.17 -28.50 13.33
CA PRO A 34 -8.02 -29.38 12.55
C PRO A 34 -7.33 -29.98 11.32
N TRP A 35 -6.23 -29.37 10.89
CA TRP A 35 -5.40 -29.79 9.76
C TRP A 35 -3.90 -29.59 10.05
N ARG A 36 -3.05 -30.30 9.33
CA ARG A 36 -1.58 -30.26 9.44
C ARG A 36 -1.01 -29.23 8.47
N ILE A 37 -0.20 -28.31 9.00
CA ILE A 37 0.53 -27.29 8.22
C ILE A 37 2.00 -27.71 8.11
N HIS A 38 2.64 -27.48 6.96
CA HIS A 38 4.09 -27.53 6.78
C HIS A 38 4.59 -26.23 6.14
N THR A 39 5.62 -25.59 6.70
CA THR A 39 6.25 -24.40 6.11
C THR A 39 7.51 -24.75 5.32
N LEU A 40 7.61 -24.26 4.08
CA LEU A 40 8.74 -24.47 3.17
C LEU A 40 9.39 -23.14 2.77
N PHE A 41 10.70 -23.15 2.58
CA PHE A 41 11.45 -22.07 1.93
C PHE A 41 12.65 -22.64 1.19
N SER A 42 13.08 -21.97 0.11
CA SER A 42 14.17 -22.43 -0.76
C SER A 42 15.41 -21.56 -0.63
N VAL A 43 16.59 -22.16 -0.63
CA VAL A 43 17.91 -21.49 -0.53
C VAL A 43 19.01 -22.27 -1.26
N GLU A 44 20.17 -21.62 -1.43
CA GLU A 44 21.40 -22.25 -1.93
C GLU A 44 22.49 -22.35 -0.85
N CYS A 45 23.55 -23.13 -1.09
CA CYS A 45 24.69 -23.33 -0.15
C CYS A 45 25.63 -22.10 -0.04
N GLU A 46 25.10 -20.93 0.31
CA GLU A 46 25.86 -19.66 0.34
C GLU A 46 25.62 -18.86 1.62
N ASP A 47 26.65 -18.15 2.11
CA ASP A 47 26.58 -17.35 3.34
C ASP A 47 25.45 -16.28 3.27
N TYR A 48 25.12 -15.80 2.06
CA TYR A 48 23.95 -14.95 1.77
C TYR A 48 22.65 -15.50 2.37
N PHE A 49 22.38 -16.79 2.15
CA PHE A 49 21.16 -17.45 2.58
C PHE A 49 21.25 -17.98 4.01
N ASP A 50 22.45 -18.11 4.58
CA ASP A 50 22.62 -18.59 5.95
C ASP A 50 22.12 -17.55 6.97
N TRP A 51 22.45 -16.26 6.80
CA TRP A 51 21.95 -15.23 7.71
C TRP A 51 20.45 -14.97 7.53
N GLN A 52 19.93 -15.11 6.30
CA GLN A 52 18.50 -15.10 6.01
C GLN A 52 17.78 -16.28 6.70
N THR A 53 18.35 -17.49 6.60
CA THR A 53 17.84 -18.71 7.28
C THR A 53 17.75 -18.48 8.79
N VAL A 54 18.79 -17.92 9.42
CA VAL A 54 18.77 -17.61 10.86
C VAL A 54 17.64 -16.62 11.19
N GLY A 55 17.43 -15.59 10.37
CA GLY A 55 16.35 -14.63 10.51
C GLY A 55 14.95 -15.25 10.44
N LEU A 56 14.68 -15.97 9.35
CA LEU A 56 13.39 -16.60 9.10
C LEU A 56 13.06 -17.65 10.17
N VAL A 57 13.98 -18.58 10.47
CA VAL A 57 13.78 -19.66 11.45
C VAL A 57 13.65 -19.13 12.89
N HIS A 58 14.33 -18.03 13.23
CA HIS A 58 14.10 -17.34 14.50
C HIS A 58 12.71 -16.70 14.55
N SER A 59 12.32 -15.96 13.51
CA SER A 59 11.00 -15.31 13.44
C SER A 59 9.84 -16.32 13.48
N PHE A 60 9.97 -17.46 12.79
CA PHE A 60 9.05 -18.61 12.82
C PHE A 60 8.78 -19.08 14.26
N ARG A 61 9.84 -19.37 15.02
CA ARG A 61 9.75 -19.80 16.42
C ARG A 61 9.14 -18.73 17.31
N LYS A 62 9.52 -17.46 17.08
CA LYS A 62 9.08 -16.32 17.87
C LYS A 62 7.59 -16.00 17.65
N ALA A 63 7.12 -16.07 16.41
CA ALA A 63 5.73 -15.91 16.00
C ALA A 63 4.81 -17.06 16.47
N ARG A 64 5.39 -18.20 16.89
CA ARG A 64 4.69 -19.46 17.19
C ARG A 64 3.95 -20.03 15.96
N GLN A 65 4.61 -20.00 14.80
CA GLN A 65 4.06 -20.61 13.58
C GLN A 65 3.79 -22.10 13.83
N PRO A 66 2.57 -22.61 13.57
CA PRO A 66 2.26 -24.04 13.71
C PRO A 66 2.89 -24.89 12.60
N GLY A 67 3.16 -26.15 12.93
CA GLY A 67 3.75 -27.14 12.02
C GLY A 67 5.30 -27.16 12.04
N PRO A 68 5.93 -28.11 11.32
CA PRO A 68 7.35 -28.06 11.02
C PRO A 68 7.69 -26.99 9.97
N ILE A 69 8.96 -26.54 9.97
CA ILE A 69 9.57 -25.78 8.88
C ILE A 69 10.70 -26.60 8.25
N THR A 70 10.68 -26.76 6.93
CA THR A 70 11.74 -27.44 6.17
C THR A 70 12.35 -26.51 5.14
N ARG A 71 13.67 -26.41 5.18
CA ARG A 71 14.50 -25.69 4.23
C ARG A 71 14.84 -26.58 3.04
N LEU A 72 14.46 -26.18 1.84
CA LEU A 72 14.83 -26.82 0.58
C LEU A 72 16.20 -26.23 0.18
N LEU A 73 17.26 -27.03 0.29
CA LEU A 73 18.64 -26.59 0.11
C LEU A 73 19.20 -27.14 -1.21
N SER A 74 19.38 -26.24 -2.19
CA SER A 74 19.90 -26.50 -3.53
C SER A 74 21.40 -26.23 -3.61
N CYS A 75 22.22 -27.24 -3.91
CA CYS A 75 23.68 -27.08 -3.96
C CYS A 75 24.31 -27.95 -5.05
N THR A 76 25.50 -27.56 -5.52
CA THR A 76 26.42 -28.49 -6.19
C THR A 76 27.09 -29.41 -5.17
N ASP A 77 27.59 -30.56 -5.62
CA ASP A 77 28.39 -31.47 -4.77
C ASP A 77 29.65 -30.80 -4.20
N GLU A 78 30.18 -29.80 -4.89
CA GLU A 78 31.39 -29.06 -4.52
C GLU A 78 31.10 -28.07 -3.40
N GLN A 79 30.04 -27.27 -3.53
CA GLN A 79 29.51 -26.42 -2.46
C GLN A 79 29.17 -27.26 -1.23
N LEU A 80 28.43 -28.37 -1.42
CA LEU A 80 27.91 -29.20 -0.34
C LEU A 80 29.01 -29.88 0.51
N ARG A 81 30.20 -30.10 -0.06
CA ARG A 81 31.38 -30.62 0.68
C ARG A 81 32.01 -29.59 1.63
N GLN A 82 31.82 -28.31 1.37
CA GLN A 82 32.41 -27.20 2.15
C GLN A 82 31.37 -26.42 2.97
N TYR A 83 30.09 -26.61 2.67
CA TYR A 83 28.98 -25.87 3.26
C TYR A 83 28.79 -26.14 4.76
N ARG A 84 28.90 -25.07 5.55
CA ARG A 84 28.84 -25.09 7.02
C ARG A 84 27.40 -25.06 7.56
N GLY A 85 26.46 -24.47 6.81
CA GLY A 85 25.14 -24.10 7.31
C GLY A 85 24.11 -25.22 7.42
N MET A 86 24.52 -26.49 7.31
CA MET A 86 23.61 -27.65 7.37
C MET A 86 22.72 -27.68 8.64
N GLY A 87 23.21 -27.16 9.77
CA GLY A 87 22.50 -27.15 11.06
C GLY A 87 21.55 -25.97 11.30
N LEU A 88 21.44 -25.01 10.38
CA LEU A 88 20.68 -23.76 10.61
C LEU A 88 19.15 -23.96 10.64
N ALA A 89 18.65 -24.97 9.92
CA ALA A 89 17.24 -25.33 9.83
C ALA A 89 17.08 -26.86 9.61
N PRO A 90 15.92 -27.46 9.92
CA PRO A 90 15.57 -28.77 9.37
C PRO A 90 15.66 -28.68 7.83
N THR A 91 16.54 -29.48 7.23
CA THR A 91 17.00 -29.26 5.86
C THR A 91 16.75 -30.50 5.01
N PHE A 92 15.99 -30.34 3.93
CA PHE A 92 15.82 -31.32 2.88
C PHE A 92 16.72 -30.92 1.70
N LYS A 93 17.69 -31.76 1.36
CA LYS A 93 18.60 -31.51 0.23
C LYS A 93 17.86 -31.74 -1.08
N VAL A 94 18.03 -30.85 -2.04
CA VAL A 94 17.51 -31.01 -3.40
C VAL A 94 18.63 -30.77 -4.42
N PRO A 95 18.57 -31.38 -5.62
CA PRO A 95 19.55 -31.10 -6.67
C PRO A 95 19.53 -29.61 -7.06
N SER A 96 20.70 -28.99 -7.23
CA SER A 96 20.78 -27.67 -7.83
C SER A 96 20.36 -27.73 -9.31
N MET A 97 19.41 -26.87 -9.66
CA MET A 97 19.07 -26.50 -11.04
C MET A 97 19.59 -25.09 -11.38
N SER A 98 20.42 -24.47 -10.51
CA SER A 98 20.96 -23.11 -10.68
C SER A 98 21.66 -22.93 -12.03
N ARG A 99 22.19 -24.03 -12.60
CA ARG A 99 22.55 -24.13 -14.01
C ARG A 99 21.67 -25.20 -14.67
N HIS A 100 20.84 -24.79 -15.62
CA HIS A 100 19.83 -25.68 -16.23
C HIS A 100 20.51 -26.81 -17.04
N PRO A 101 20.21 -28.10 -16.79
CA PRO A 101 20.99 -29.22 -17.31
C PRO A 101 20.92 -29.41 -18.84
N LYS A 102 19.89 -28.87 -19.52
CA LYS A 102 19.77 -28.99 -20.98
C LYS A 102 20.41 -27.82 -21.73
N THR A 103 20.17 -26.58 -21.29
CA THR A 103 20.61 -25.37 -22.01
C THR A 103 21.88 -24.74 -21.45
N GLY A 104 22.32 -25.16 -20.26
CA GLY A 104 23.50 -24.61 -19.58
C GLY A 104 23.32 -23.17 -19.07
N ASP A 105 22.11 -22.59 -19.18
CA ASP A 105 21.79 -21.25 -18.66
C ASP A 105 21.92 -21.21 -17.14
N TRP A 106 22.42 -20.09 -16.62
CA TRP A 106 22.54 -19.87 -15.18
C TRP A 106 21.37 -19.00 -14.71
N TYR A 107 20.51 -19.60 -13.87
CA TYR A 107 19.31 -18.96 -13.32
C TYR A 107 18.93 -19.57 -11.96
N PRO A 108 19.60 -19.16 -10.86
CA PRO A 108 19.37 -19.65 -9.50
C PRO A 108 17.91 -19.82 -9.05
N ALA A 109 17.01 -18.89 -9.40
CA ALA A 109 15.65 -18.87 -8.87
C ALA A 109 14.78 -20.08 -9.29
N ILE A 110 15.13 -20.80 -10.36
CA ILE A 110 14.46 -22.05 -10.76
C ILE A 110 14.56 -23.16 -9.69
N ASN A 111 15.51 -23.04 -8.74
CA ASN A 111 15.59 -23.92 -7.58
C ASN A 111 14.33 -23.93 -6.73
N LYS A 112 13.57 -22.83 -6.66
CA LYS A 112 12.33 -22.77 -5.87
C LYS A 112 11.27 -23.77 -6.40
N PRO A 113 10.82 -23.71 -7.66
CA PRO A 113 9.93 -24.74 -8.21
C PRO A 113 10.58 -26.13 -8.26
N ALA A 114 11.85 -26.25 -8.68
CA ALA A 114 12.51 -27.56 -8.80
C ALA A 114 12.63 -28.29 -7.45
N GLY A 115 13.00 -27.56 -6.39
CA GLY A 115 13.10 -28.09 -5.03
C GLY A 115 11.74 -28.51 -4.46
N ILE A 116 10.67 -27.79 -4.79
CA ILE A 116 9.30 -28.15 -4.38
C ILE A 116 8.85 -29.44 -5.10
N VAL A 117 9.08 -29.57 -6.41
CA VAL A 117 8.83 -30.82 -7.16
C VAL A 117 9.63 -31.98 -6.56
N HIS A 118 10.89 -31.76 -6.20
CA HIS A 118 11.73 -32.78 -5.57
C HIS A 118 11.23 -33.18 -4.17
N TRP A 119 10.83 -32.21 -3.34
CA TRP A 119 10.27 -32.45 -2.01
C TRP A 119 8.93 -33.21 -2.06
N LEU A 120 8.02 -32.83 -2.95
CA LEU A 120 6.75 -33.55 -3.15
C LEU A 120 7.00 -35.03 -3.48
N LYS A 121 7.95 -35.31 -4.38
CA LYS A 121 8.25 -36.65 -4.92
C LYS A 121 9.09 -37.53 -3.98
N HIS A 122 9.95 -36.94 -3.15
CA HIS A 122 10.97 -37.69 -2.40
C HIS A 122 10.95 -37.49 -0.87
N SER A 123 10.22 -36.49 -0.35
CA SER A 123 10.01 -36.37 1.10
C SER A 123 8.97 -37.37 1.59
N LYS A 124 9.02 -37.68 2.90
CA LYS A 124 7.92 -38.38 3.58
C LYS A 124 6.87 -37.37 4.06
N ASP A 125 7.33 -36.20 4.52
CA ASP A 125 6.50 -35.10 5.04
C ASP A 125 5.40 -34.66 4.05
N SER A 126 5.70 -34.68 2.75
CA SER A 126 4.76 -34.34 1.66
C SER A 126 3.54 -35.28 1.55
N ASN A 127 3.52 -36.38 2.30
CA ASN A 127 2.41 -37.33 2.41
C ASN A 127 1.62 -37.14 3.72
N ASP A 128 2.17 -36.44 4.71
CA ASP A 128 1.61 -36.30 6.06
C ASP A 128 1.21 -34.85 6.39
N VAL A 129 0.84 -34.10 5.36
CA VAL A 129 0.47 -32.67 5.42
C VAL A 129 -0.84 -32.43 4.67
N ASP A 130 -1.63 -31.47 5.14
CA ASP A 130 -2.87 -31.04 4.49
C ASP A 130 -2.70 -29.65 3.82
N TRP A 131 -1.96 -28.74 4.47
CA TRP A 131 -1.71 -27.38 4.00
C TRP A 131 -0.23 -27.04 3.97
N VAL A 132 0.22 -26.36 2.92
CA VAL A 132 1.61 -25.92 2.76
C VAL A 132 1.70 -24.40 2.70
N VAL A 133 2.63 -23.83 3.45
CA VAL A 133 2.99 -22.40 3.42
C VAL A 133 4.39 -22.27 2.84
N ILE A 134 4.54 -21.67 1.66
CA ILE A 134 5.83 -21.40 1.02
C ILE A 134 6.18 -19.92 1.23
N LEU A 135 7.43 -19.67 1.65
CA LEU A 135 7.98 -18.34 1.91
C LEU A 135 9.32 -18.16 1.17
N ASP A 136 9.74 -16.89 1.00
CA ASP A 136 11.10 -16.54 0.63
C ASP A 136 12.00 -16.45 1.88
N ALA A 137 13.31 -16.61 1.69
CA ALA A 137 14.28 -16.63 2.79
C ALA A 137 14.46 -15.26 3.47
N ASP A 138 14.31 -14.18 2.71
CA ASP A 138 14.41 -12.79 3.17
C ASP A 138 13.11 -12.26 3.80
N MET A 139 12.50 -13.09 4.65
CA MET A 139 11.26 -12.79 5.35
C MET A 139 11.37 -12.86 6.88
N ILE A 140 10.61 -12.01 7.56
CA ILE A 140 10.40 -12.03 9.03
C ILE A 140 8.92 -12.27 9.31
N ILE A 141 8.61 -13.42 9.93
CA ILE A 141 7.28 -13.77 10.40
C ILE A 141 7.01 -13.01 11.70
N ARG A 142 5.98 -12.15 11.70
CA ARG A 142 5.50 -11.36 12.86
C ARG A 142 4.29 -11.98 13.53
N GLY A 143 3.54 -12.84 12.84
CA GLY A 143 2.36 -13.53 13.33
C GLY A 143 2.15 -14.88 12.64
N PRO A 144 1.39 -15.82 13.23
CA PRO A 144 1.17 -17.13 12.63
C PRO A 144 0.36 -17.02 11.33
N ILE A 145 0.84 -17.71 10.31
CA ILE A 145 0.30 -17.81 8.97
C ILE A 145 -0.48 -19.13 8.92
N ILE A 146 -1.79 -19.06 9.17
CA ILE A 146 -2.67 -20.23 9.27
C ILE A 146 -3.60 -20.26 8.04
N PRO A 147 -3.40 -21.17 7.06
CA PRO A 147 -4.02 -21.05 5.74
C PRO A 147 -5.55 -20.96 5.73
N TRP A 148 -6.25 -21.75 6.54
CA TRP A 148 -7.71 -21.71 6.62
C TRP A 148 -8.25 -20.49 7.39
N GLU A 149 -7.50 -19.92 8.33
CA GLU A 149 -7.86 -18.65 8.98
C GLU A 149 -7.68 -17.48 8.01
N LEU A 150 -6.63 -17.54 7.17
CA LEU A 150 -6.45 -16.66 6.01
C LEU A 150 -7.53 -16.86 4.92
N GLY A 151 -8.40 -17.86 5.07
CA GLY A 151 -9.50 -18.15 4.16
C GLY A 151 -9.13 -19.00 2.95
N ALA A 152 -7.94 -19.62 2.90
CA ALA A 152 -7.55 -20.50 1.80
C ALA A 152 -8.51 -21.71 1.72
N GLU A 153 -8.88 -22.07 0.49
CA GLU A 153 -9.70 -23.25 0.16
C GLU A 153 -8.93 -24.10 -0.85
N LYS A 154 -9.29 -25.39 -1.01
CA LYS A 154 -8.76 -26.21 -2.10
C LYS A 154 -9.19 -25.61 -3.44
N GLY A 155 -8.23 -25.38 -4.34
CA GLY A 155 -8.42 -24.62 -5.59
C GLY A 155 -8.40 -23.10 -5.44
N LYS A 156 -8.38 -22.57 -4.21
CA LYS A 156 -8.28 -21.13 -3.91
C LYS A 156 -7.17 -20.82 -2.89
N PRO A 157 -5.90 -20.91 -3.29
CA PRO A 157 -4.77 -20.55 -2.44
C PRO A 157 -4.82 -19.09 -1.99
N VAL A 158 -4.26 -18.78 -0.82
CA VAL A 158 -3.98 -17.40 -0.40
C VAL A 158 -2.57 -17.01 -0.80
N ALA A 159 -2.38 -15.78 -1.29
CA ALA A 159 -1.05 -15.25 -1.60
C ALA A 159 -0.94 -13.73 -1.39
N ALA A 160 0.30 -13.25 -1.25
CA ALA A 160 0.58 -11.81 -1.25
C ALA A 160 0.72 -11.25 -2.68
N TYR A 161 0.38 -9.97 -2.86
CA TYR A 161 0.35 -9.30 -4.15
C TYR A 161 1.75 -8.84 -4.62
N TYR A 162 2.15 -9.28 -5.82
CA TYR A 162 3.37 -8.84 -6.52
C TYR A 162 3.00 -7.93 -7.70
N GLY A 163 2.53 -6.70 -7.40
CA GLY A 163 2.01 -5.76 -8.40
C GLY A 163 2.97 -5.32 -9.52
N TYR A 164 4.28 -5.60 -9.38
CA TYR A 164 5.27 -5.39 -10.43
C TYR A 164 5.22 -6.45 -11.55
N LEU A 165 4.49 -7.56 -11.38
CA LEU A 165 4.26 -8.58 -12.41
C LEU A 165 3.32 -8.08 -13.51
N ARG A 166 3.84 -7.25 -14.42
CA ARG A 166 3.09 -6.65 -15.54
C ARG A 166 2.56 -7.67 -16.57
N GLY A 167 3.23 -8.82 -16.70
CA GLY A 167 3.02 -9.84 -17.74
C GLY A 167 1.64 -10.48 -17.75
N CYS A 168 0.98 -10.61 -16.58
CA CYS A 168 -0.41 -11.08 -16.51
C CYS A 168 -1.39 -10.18 -17.28
N ASN A 169 -1.07 -8.90 -17.46
CA ASN A 169 -1.95 -7.92 -18.11
C ASN A 169 -1.57 -7.63 -19.57
N ASN A 170 -0.66 -8.39 -20.18
CA ASN A 170 -0.16 -8.10 -21.53
C ASN A 170 0.07 -9.36 -22.38
N ILE A 171 0.92 -9.27 -23.40
CA ILE A 171 1.22 -10.37 -24.34
C ILE A 171 1.84 -11.59 -23.65
N LEU A 172 2.59 -11.42 -22.56
CA LEU A 172 3.33 -12.51 -21.90
C LEU A 172 2.37 -13.62 -21.41
N ALA A 173 1.23 -13.27 -20.82
CA ALA A 173 0.21 -14.23 -20.43
C ALA A 173 -0.40 -14.98 -21.64
N LYS A 174 -0.60 -14.28 -22.77
CA LYS A 174 -1.16 -14.88 -23.99
C LYS A 174 -0.18 -15.79 -24.73
N LEU A 175 1.12 -15.64 -24.49
CA LEU A 175 2.17 -16.54 -24.98
C LEU A 175 2.29 -17.77 -24.08
N HIS A 176 2.27 -17.57 -22.76
CA HIS A 176 2.68 -18.59 -21.79
C HIS A 176 1.57 -19.27 -21.00
N THR A 177 0.29 -18.92 -21.19
CA THR A 177 -0.83 -19.75 -20.71
C THR A 177 -2.03 -19.69 -21.65
N LYS A 178 -2.78 -20.80 -21.69
CA LYS A 178 -4.10 -20.92 -22.31
C LYS A 178 -5.19 -20.20 -21.50
N HIS A 179 -4.89 -19.89 -20.24
CA HIS A 179 -5.80 -19.29 -19.26
C HIS A 179 -5.29 -17.92 -18.76
N PRO A 180 -5.04 -16.93 -19.65
CA PRO A 180 -4.56 -15.61 -19.24
C PRO A 180 -5.56 -14.89 -18.32
N GLU A 181 -6.84 -15.26 -18.34
CA GLU A 181 -7.87 -14.80 -17.41
C GLU A 181 -7.67 -15.26 -15.96
N LEU A 182 -6.79 -16.24 -15.71
CA LEU A 182 -6.44 -16.79 -14.40
C LEU A 182 -5.04 -16.37 -13.92
N CYS A 183 -4.38 -15.43 -14.61
CA CYS A 183 -3.05 -14.95 -14.22
C CYS A 183 -3.12 -13.94 -13.07
N ASP A 184 -3.08 -14.46 -11.84
CA ASP A 184 -2.93 -13.65 -10.64
C ASP A 184 -1.49 -13.12 -10.48
N LYS A 185 -1.33 -11.87 -10.04
CA LYS A 185 -0.02 -11.25 -9.78
C LYS A 185 0.43 -11.52 -8.34
N VAL A 186 0.94 -12.71 -8.09
CA VAL A 186 1.15 -13.21 -6.73
C VAL A 186 2.56 -13.75 -6.48
N GLY A 187 2.98 -13.74 -5.22
CA GLY A 187 4.25 -14.31 -4.81
C GLY A 187 4.61 -14.02 -3.35
N GLY A 188 5.81 -14.39 -2.95
CA GLY A 188 6.32 -14.21 -1.59
C GLY A 188 5.71 -15.20 -0.63
N LEU A 189 4.55 -14.84 -0.07
CA LEU A 189 3.70 -15.73 0.70
C LEU A 189 2.79 -16.51 -0.26
N LEU A 190 2.84 -17.84 -0.19
CA LEU A 190 1.92 -18.74 -0.86
C LEU A 190 1.38 -19.76 0.15
N ALA A 191 0.06 -19.83 0.35
CA ALA A 191 -0.58 -20.72 1.33
C ALA A 191 -1.71 -21.51 0.67
N MET A 192 -1.54 -22.83 0.54
CA MET A 192 -2.41 -23.67 -0.30
C MET A 192 -2.59 -25.10 0.23
N HIS A 193 -3.61 -25.80 -0.28
CA HIS A 193 -3.83 -27.21 0.04
C HIS A 193 -2.79 -28.08 -0.68
N ILE A 194 -2.38 -29.21 -0.06
CA ILE A 194 -1.32 -30.07 -0.59
C ILE A 194 -1.62 -30.60 -2.01
N ASP A 195 -2.88 -30.87 -2.32
CA ASP A 195 -3.27 -31.35 -3.66
C ASP A 195 -3.14 -30.27 -4.74
N ASP A 196 -3.38 -29.00 -4.38
CA ASP A 196 -3.21 -27.88 -5.30
C ASP A 196 -1.72 -27.72 -5.62
N LEU A 197 -0.86 -27.85 -4.60
CA LEU A 197 0.60 -27.86 -4.76
C LEU A 197 1.09 -29.05 -5.60
N ARG A 198 0.48 -30.23 -5.47
CA ARG A 198 0.80 -31.43 -6.28
C ARG A 198 0.47 -31.24 -7.76
N ALA A 199 -0.65 -30.56 -8.08
CA ALA A 199 -0.98 -30.20 -9.46
C ALA A 199 -0.08 -29.07 -9.99
N LEU A 200 0.14 -28.05 -9.17
CA LEU A 200 0.87 -26.83 -9.54
C LEU A 200 2.37 -27.06 -9.75
N ALA A 201 3.07 -27.74 -8.85
CA ALA A 201 4.54 -27.70 -8.83
C ALA A 201 5.21 -28.17 -10.15
N PRO A 202 4.74 -29.23 -10.85
CA PRO A 202 5.26 -29.59 -12.17
C PRO A 202 5.03 -28.51 -13.23
N MET A 203 3.85 -27.87 -13.21
CA MET A 203 3.51 -26.78 -14.13
C MET A 203 4.29 -25.50 -13.82
N TRP A 204 4.52 -25.19 -12.54
CA TRP A 204 5.37 -24.08 -12.11
C TRP A 204 6.80 -24.26 -12.65
N LEU A 205 7.40 -25.44 -12.50
CA LEU A 205 8.73 -25.72 -13.07
C LEU A 205 8.73 -25.57 -14.59
N SER A 206 7.81 -26.23 -15.29
CA SER A 206 7.73 -26.19 -16.76
C SER A 206 7.48 -24.78 -17.31
N LYS A 207 6.62 -23.98 -16.67
CA LYS A 207 6.37 -22.59 -17.07
C LYS A 207 7.50 -21.65 -16.66
N THR A 208 8.27 -21.97 -15.63
CA THR A 208 9.54 -21.27 -15.33
C THR A 208 10.55 -21.49 -16.46
N GLU A 209 10.72 -22.73 -16.93
CA GLU A 209 11.58 -23.03 -18.09
C GLU A 209 11.10 -22.27 -19.35
N GLU A 210 9.80 -22.33 -19.66
CA GLU A 210 9.20 -21.68 -20.84
C GLU A 210 9.40 -20.15 -20.87
N VAL A 211 9.12 -19.44 -19.77
CA VAL A 211 9.30 -17.98 -19.65
C VAL A 211 10.78 -17.59 -19.54
N ARG A 212 11.65 -18.53 -19.12
CA ARG A 212 13.10 -18.31 -19.07
C ARG A 212 13.75 -18.50 -20.44
N GLU A 213 13.21 -19.36 -21.30
CA GLU A 213 13.69 -19.54 -22.67
C GLU A 213 13.20 -18.43 -23.62
N ASP A 214 12.06 -17.79 -23.36
CA ASP A 214 11.62 -16.59 -24.10
C ASP A 214 12.40 -15.33 -23.72
N ARG A 215 13.64 -15.26 -24.20
CA ARG A 215 14.52 -14.09 -24.07
C ARG A 215 14.07 -12.87 -24.87
N ALA A 216 13.14 -13.04 -25.81
CA ALA A 216 12.66 -11.93 -26.64
C ALA A 216 11.71 -11.02 -25.84
N HIS A 217 10.89 -11.60 -24.96
CA HIS A 217 9.90 -10.87 -24.17
C HIS A 217 10.37 -10.50 -22.75
N TRP A 218 11.66 -10.69 -22.40
CA TRP A 218 12.26 -10.26 -21.12
C TRP A 218 12.21 -8.75 -20.83
N GLY A 219 11.84 -7.91 -21.82
CA GLY A 219 11.82 -6.45 -21.72
C GLY A 219 11.06 -5.91 -20.50
N THR A 220 11.60 -4.86 -19.86
CA THR A 220 11.09 -4.31 -18.59
C THR A 220 9.65 -3.80 -18.67
N ASN A 221 9.22 -3.38 -19.87
CA ASN A 221 7.86 -2.99 -20.20
C ASN A 221 6.86 -4.16 -20.23
N ILE A 222 7.34 -5.38 -20.49
CA ILE A 222 6.54 -6.61 -20.60
C ILE A 222 6.53 -7.35 -19.26
N THR A 223 7.71 -7.68 -18.73
CA THR A 223 7.88 -8.46 -17.49
C THR A 223 7.78 -7.63 -16.23
N GLY A 224 8.10 -6.34 -16.26
CA GLY A 224 8.37 -5.58 -15.04
C GLY A 224 9.69 -5.95 -14.34
N ASP A 225 10.52 -6.82 -14.93
CA ASP A 225 11.90 -7.05 -14.48
C ASP A 225 12.69 -5.75 -14.66
N ILE A 226 13.12 -5.15 -13.56
CA ILE A 226 13.86 -3.88 -13.58
C ILE A 226 15.23 -3.97 -14.28
N TYR A 227 15.76 -5.19 -14.46
CA TYR A 227 17.03 -5.43 -15.15
C TYR A 227 16.85 -5.89 -16.61
N GLY A 228 15.66 -6.38 -16.98
CA GLY A 228 15.38 -6.96 -18.30
C GLY A 228 16.26 -8.18 -18.61
N LYS A 229 16.40 -9.11 -17.65
CA LYS A 229 17.24 -10.33 -17.73
C LYS A 229 16.49 -11.62 -17.40
N GLY A 230 15.17 -11.58 -17.33
CA GLY A 230 14.34 -12.72 -16.95
C GLY A 230 14.59 -13.17 -15.52
N TRP A 231 14.88 -12.24 -14.59
CA TRP A 231 15.19 -12.59 -13.21
C TRP A 231 13.99 -13.11 -12.43
N ILE A 232 12.79 -12.70 -12.84
CA ILE A 232 11.49 -13.06 -12.23
C ILE A 232 10.69 -14.09 -13.06
N SER A 233 11.38 -14.86 -13.92
CA SER A 233 10.75 -15.91 -14.74
C SER A 233 10.09 -17.01 -13.91
N GLU A 234 10.52 -17.26 -12.67
CA GLU A 234 9.91 -18.22 -11.75
C GLU A 234 8.63 -17.69 -11.10
N MET A 235 8.51 -16.36 -10.93
CA MET A 235 7.26 -15.71 -10.48
C MET A 235 6.18 -15.78 -11.56
N TYR A 236 6.58 -15.62 -12.82
CA TYR A 236 5.71 -15.88 -13.97
C TYR A 236 5.42 -17.36 -14.15
N GLY A 237 6.42 -18.23 -13.98
CA GLY A 237 6.22 -19.68 -13.97
C GLY A 237 5.19 -20.11 -12.93
N TYR A 238 5.21 -19.50 -11.74
CA TYR A 238 4.18 -19.71 -10.71
C TYR A 238 2.80 -19.28 -11.22
N SER A 239 2.69 -18.03 -11.67
CA SER A 239 1.42 -17.40 -12.04
C SER A 239 0.75 -18.10 -13.23
N PHE A 240 1.51 -18.43 -14.27
CA PHE A 240 1.03 -19.19 -15.44
C PHE A 240 0.82 -20.68 -15.11
N GLY A 241 1.64 -21.27 -14.24
CA GLY A 241 1.46 -22.66 -13.78
C GLY A 241 0.17 -22.82 -12.97
N ALA A 242 -0.19 -21.82 -12.17
CA ALA A 242 -1.45 -21.78 -11.41
C ALA A 242 -2.67 -21.60 -12.32
N ALA A 243 -2.56 -20.76 -13.34
CA ALA A 243 -3.56 -20.61 -14.39
C ALA A 243 -3.81 -21.92 -15.17
N GLU A 244 -2.76 -22.63 -15.61
CA GLU A 244 -2.93 -23.92 -16.33
C GLU A 244 -3.59 -25.02 -15.48
N VAL A 245 -3.54 -24.94 -14.14
CA VAL A 245 -4.21 -25.92 -13.24
C VAL A 245 -5.45 -25.37 -12.53
N GLY A 246 -5.95 -24.19 -12.95
CA GLY A 246 -7.25 -23.67 -12.54
C GLY A 246 -7.33 -23.09 -11.12
N LEU A 247 -6.23 -22.59 -10.57
CA LEU A 247 -6.23 -21.96 -9.24
C LEU A 247 -6.65 -20.48 -9.32
N HIS A 248 -7.47 -20.04 -8.35
CA HIS A 248 -7.87 -18.64 -8.21
C HIS A 248 -7.40 -18.09 -6.85
N HIS A 249 -6.49 -17.11 -6.83
CA HIS A 249 -5.91 -16.67 -5.57
C HIS A 249 -6.84 -15.76 -4.76
N LYS A 250 -6.92 -16.01 -3.46
CA LYS A 250 -7.34 -15.01 -2.48
C LYS A 250 -6.15 -14.11 -2.16
N ILE A 251 -6.02 -13.05 -2.94
CA ILE A 251 -4.94 -12.07 -2.82
C ILE A 251 -5.19 -11.16 -1.62
N ASN A 252 -4.16 -10.91 -0.79
CA ASN A 252 -4.27 -10.03 0.36
C ASN A 252 -2.98 -9.22 0.59
N ASP A 253 -3.02 -7.92 0.27
CA ASP A 253 -1.87 -7.00 0.42
C ASP A 253 -1.60 -6.58 1.88
N ASP A 254 -2.49 -6.88 2.82
CA ASP A 254 -2.34 -6.51 4.23
C ASP A 254 -1.46 -7.49 5.03
N LEU A 255 -1.24 -8.71 4.51
CA LEU A 255 -0.48 -9.75 5.21
C LEU A 255 1.03 -9.49 5.23
N MET A 256 1.58 -8.96 4.14
CA MET A 256 3.02 -8.87 3.88
C MET A 256 3.42 -7.45 3.47
N ILE A 257 4.47 -6.91 4.10
CA ILE A 257 4.97 -5.57 3.80
C ILE A 257 6.49 -5.54 3.61
N TYR A 258 6.98 -4.65 2.74
CA TYR A 258 8.40 -4.34 2.62
C TYR A 258 8.82 -3.33 3.71
N PRO A 259 9.87 -3.57 4.50
CA PRO A 259 10.50 -2.55 5.33
C PRO A 259 10.81 -1.28 4.51
N GLY A 260 10.72 -0.11 5.16
CA GLY A 260 10.70 1.19 4.50
C GLY A 260 9.32 1.66 4.02
N TYR A 261 8.36 0.75 3.78
CA TYR A 261 7.00 1.10 3.37
C TYR A 261 6.12 1.45 4.59
N ILE A 262 5.07 2.22 4.34
CA ILE A 262 4.07 2.62 5.34
C ILE A 262 2.96 1.56 5.34
N PRO A 263 2.64 0.93 6.50
CA PRO A 263 1.55 -0.04 6.58
C PRO A 263 0.18 0.64 6.62
N ARG A 264 -0.78 0.06 5.92
CA ARG A 264 -2.17 0.55 5.84
C ARG A 264 -2.75 0.86 7.23
N PRO A 265 -3.46 1.98 7.45
CA PRO A 265 -4.04 2.32 8.75
C PRO A 265 -5.00 1.24 9.25
N GLY A 266 -4.75 0.72 10.46
CA GLY A 266 -5.55 -0.36 11.07
C GLY A 266 -5.12 -1.79 10.69
N THR A 267 -4.50 -2.00 9.53
CA THR A 267 -3.84 -3.27 9.18
C THR A 267 -2.59 -3.48 9.99
N GLU A 268 -2.37 -4.64 10.62
CA GLU A 268 -1.11 -5.04 11.27
C GLU A 268 -0.47 -6.22 10.54
N PRO A 269 0.54 -6.00 9.66
CA PRO A 269 1.09 -7.06 8.81
C PRO A 269 1.73 -8.19 9.60
N ILE A 270 1.40 -9.43 9.26
CA ILE A 270 1.93 -10.64 9.92
C ILE A 270 3.26 -11.12 9.33
N LEU A 271 3.71 -10.53 8.22
CA LEU A 271 4.92 -10.90 7.50
C LEU A 271 5.64 -9.62 7.02
N MET A 272 6.97 -9.61 7.07
CA MET A 272 7.80 -8.61 6.39
C MET A 272 8.71 -9.28 5.38
N HIS A 273 8.91 -8.66 4.22
CA HIS A 273 9.82 -9.12 3.16
C HIS A 273 10.90 -8.07 2.94
N TYR A 274 12.15 -8.33 3.34
CA TYR A 274 13.26 -7.36 3.29
C TYR A 274 14.07 -7.43 1.97
N GLY A 275 13.37 -7.72 0.86
CA GLY A 275 13.97 -7.87 -0.46
C GLY A 275 14.46 -6.58 -1.13
N LEU A 276 14.07 -5.41 -0.60
CA LEU A 276 14.41 -4.09 -1.12
C LEU A 276 15.27 -3.30 -0.10
N PRO A 277 16.15 -2.38 -0.54
CA PRO A 277 16.84 -1.45 0.36
C PRO A 277 15.88 -0.51 1.09
N PHE A 278 16.18 -0.17 2.35
CA PHE A 278 15.37 0.76 3.14
C PHE A 278 16.20 1.61 4.11
N GLN A 279 15.60 2.69 4.62
CA GLN A 279 16.27 3.73 5.39
C GLN A 279 15.43 4.19 6.60
N VAL A 280 16.09 4.51 7.71
CA VAL A 280 15.50 5.11 8.91
C VAL A 280 16.42 6.25 9.39
N GLY A 281 16.04 7.50 9.10
CA GLY A 281 16.89 8.66 9.37
C GLY A 281 18.17 8.62 8.51
N THR A 282 19.34 8.64 9.15
CA THR A 282 20.65 8.51 8.47
C THR A 282 21.19 7.07 8.41
N TRP A 283 20.46 6.10 8.95
CA TRP A 283 20.82 4.67 8.90
C TRP A 283 20.05 3.98 7.76
N SER A 284 20.68 3.03 7.09
CA SER A 284 20.10 2.26 5.97
C SER A 284 20.51 0.79 6.02
N PHE A 285 19.81 -0.05 5.27
CA PHE A 285 20.14 -1.47 5.06
C PHE A 285 19.76 -1.91 3.65
N SER A 286 20.62 -2.70 3.02
CA SER A 286 20.35 -3.43 1.79
C SER A 286 20.86 -4.87 1.92
N LYS A 287 20.02 -5.88 1.61
CA LYS A 287 20.45 -7.29 1.69
C LYS A 287 21.62 -7.62 0.76
N LEU A 288 21.77 -6.86 -0.35
CA LEU A 288 22.85 -7.05 -1.33
C LEU A 288 24.22 -6.58 -0.82
N GLU A 289 24.27 -5.68 0.16
CA GLU A 289 25.52 -5.29 0.85
C GLU A 289 26.08 -6.41 1.74
N HIS A 290 25.26 -7.43 2.01
CA HIS A 290 25.57 -8.60 2.83
C HIS A 290 25.51 -9.92 2.04
N HIS A 291 25.79 -9.88 0.73
CA HIS A 291 25.77 -11.07 -0.12
C HIS A 291 26.84 -12.10 0.30
N GLU A 292 28.10 -11.67 0.44
CA GLU A 292 29.22 -12.53 0.86
C GLU A 292 29.52 -12.42 2.37
N ASP A 293 28.51 -12.15 3.22
CA ASP A 293 28.74 -11.85 4.65
C ASP A 293 28.68 -13.12 5.55
N PRO A 294 29.82 -13.60 6.10
CA PRO A 294 29.88 -14.78 6.97
C PRO A 294 29.35 -14.54 8.40
N ILE A 295 28.51 -13.51 8.62
CA ILE A 295 28.02 -13.05 9.92
C ILE A 295 27.44 -14.15 10.83
N VAL A 296 26.90 -15.23 10.26
CA VAL A 296 26.43 -16.42 11.00
C VAL A 296 27.56 -17.09 11.79
N TYR A 297 28.78 -17.09 11.24
CA TYR A 297 29.96 -17.77 11.78
C TYR A 297 30.87 -16.81 12.58
N ASP A 298 30.79 -15.51 12.33
CA ASP A 298 31.53 -14.47 13.06
C ASP A 298 30.95 -14.23 14.47
N CYS A 299 31.41 -14.99 15.46
CA CYS A 299 30.93 -14.93 16.85
C CYS A 299 30.74 -13.51 17.42
N ASN A 300 29.48 -13.15 17.69
CA ASN A 300 28.98 -11.87 18.20
C ASN A 300 28.99 -10.68 17.22
N ARG A 301 29.24 -10.90 15.93
CA ARG A 301 28.99 -9.91 14.87
C ARG A 301 27.48 -9.74 14.67
N LEU A 302 27.01 -8.51 14.52
CA LEU A 302 25.61 -8.16 14.27
C LEU A 302 25.55 -7.09 13.18
N PHE A 303 24.44 -7.01 12.45
CA PHE A 303 24.18 -5.91 11.52
C PHE A 303 24.19 -4.58 12.26
N ALA A 304 24.56 -3.49 11.57
CA ALA A 304 24.65 -2.17 12.16
C ALA A 304 23.36 -1.79 12.89
N SER A 305 23.47 -1.43 14.18
CA SER A 305 22.33 -1.08 15.05
C SER A 305 21.44 -0.03 14.36
N PRO A 306 20.16 -0.32 14.09
CA PRO A 306 19.22 0.70 13.65
C PRO A 306 18.98 1.73 14.78
N PRO A 307 18.34 2.88 14.46
CA PRO A 307 17.91 3.85 15.47
C PRO A 307 17.00 3.21 16.51
N TYR A 308 17.13 3.64 17.77
CA TYR A 308 16.31 3.14 18.87
C TYR A 308 14.87 3.66 18.73
N PRO A 309 13.86 2.96 19.25
CA PRO A 309 12.46 3.40 19.15
C PRO A 309 12.19 4.84 19.62
N ARG A 310 12.95 5.35 20.61
CA ARG A 310 12.86 6.75 21.06
C ARG A 310 13.42 7.78 20.07
N GLU A 311 14.41 7.39 19.29
CA GLU A 311 14.97 8.24 18.23
C GLU A 311 13.96 8.28 17.06
N VAL A 312 13.29 7.17 16.75
CA VAL A 312 12.15 7.13 15.80
C VAL A 312 10.94 7.94 16.29
N GLU A 313 10.63 7.91 17.60
CA GLU A 313 9.62 8.80 18.23
C GLU A 313 9.96 10.30 18.12
N MET A 314 11.24 10.66 17.99
CA MET A 314 11.71 12.04 17.86
C MET A 314 11.94 12.48 16.41
N MET A 315 12.21 11.54 15.49
CA MET A 315 12.44 11.82 14.07
C MET A 315 11.15 11.99 13.27
N GLU A 316 10.07 11.29 13.64
CA GLU A 316 8.80 11.36 12.93
C GLU A 316 7.59 11.56 13.86
N SER A 317 6.81 12.58 13.54
CA SER A 317 5.61 13.01 14.25
C SER A 317 4.34 12.35 13.70
N ASP A 318 4.29 12.10 12.38
CA ASP A 318 3.23 11.40 11.68
C ASP A 318 3.10 9.94 12.22
N PRO A 319 1.94 9.55 12.77
CA PRO A 319 1.78 8.21 13.35
C PRO A 319 1.99 7.06 12.37
N ASN A 320 1.62 7.23 11.08
CA ASN A 320 1.66 6.18 10.07
C ASN A 320 3.08 6.03 9.51
N LYS A 321 3.74 7.14 9.17
CA LYS A 321 5.17 7.11 8.79
C LYS A 321 6.03 6.56 9.91
N ARG A 322 5.84 7.03 11.15
CA ARG A 322 6.54 6.52 12.34
C ARG A 322 6.33 5.00 12.51
N ARG A 323 5.15 4.49 12.16
CA ARG A 323 4.82 3.06 12.19
C ARG A 323 5.56 2.26 11.11
N GLY A 324 5.70 2.77 9.88
CA GLY A 324 6.59 2.20 8.86
C GLY A 324 8.06 2.17 9.30
N LEU A 325 8.54 3.26 9.93
CA LEU A 325 9.88 3.29 10.53
C LEU A 325 10.03 2.30 11.70
N PHE A 326 8.98 2.07 12.51
CA PHE A 326 9.01 1.02 13.53
C PHE A 326 9.13 -0.37 12.94
N LEU A 327 8.37 -0.73 11.90
CA LEU A 327 8.54 -2.01 11.18
C LEU A 327 9.96 -2.17 10.62
N SER A 328 10.49 -1.09 10.06
CA SER A 328 11.84 -1.06 9.49
C SER A 328 12.92 -1.39 10.52
N ILE A 329 12.86 -0.81 11.72
CA ILE A 329 13.78 -1.19 12.81
C ILE A 329 13.41 -2.55 13.42
N GLU A 330 12.13 -2.95 13.45
CA GLU A 330 11.69 -4.26 13.95
C GLU A 330 12.34 -5.41 13.16
N CYS A 331 12.43 -5.26 11.83
CA CYS A 331 13.07 -6.22 10.94
C CYS A 331 14.53 -6.49 11.34
N ILE A 332 15.40 -5.47 11.35
CA ILE A 332 16.83 -5.65 11.67
C ILE A 332 17.05 -6.03 13.13
N ASN A 333 16.24 -5.52 14.06
CA ASN A 333 16.32 -5.94 15.46
C ASN A 333 15.95 -7.43 15.64
N THR A 334 15.06 -7.97 14.81
CA THR A 334 14.70 -9.40 14.83
C THR A 334 15.80 -10.26 14.17
N LEU A 335 16.42 -9.81 13.07
CA LEU A 335 17.62 -10.45 12.51
C LEU A 335 18.77 -10.51 13.53
N ASN A 336 19.06 -9.39 14.20
CA ASN A 336 20.14 -9.30 15.19
C ASN A 336 19.85 -10.10 16.48
N GLU A 337 18.59 -10.24 16.89
CA GLU A 337 18.21 -11.17 17.96
C GLU A 337 18.43 -12.63 17.53
N GLY A 338 18.04 -12.99 16.31
CA GLY A 338 18.25 -14.32 15.73
C GLY A 338 19.73 -14.70 15.66
N LEU A 339 20.57 -13.82 15.11
CA LEU A 339 22.03 -13.99 15.08
C LEU A 339 22.63 -14.15 16.49
N LEU A 340 22.23 -13.31 17.45
CA LEU A 340 22.70 -13.39 18.83
C LEU A 340 22.34 -14.73 19.51
N LEU A 341 21.14 -15.25 19.25
CA LEU A 341 20.71 -16.56 19.77
C LEU A 341 21.42 -17.70 19.03
N HIS A 342 21.64 -17.58 17.72
CA HIS A 342 22.42 -18.54 16.95
C HIS A 342 23.88 -18.63 17.45
N HIS A 343 24.58 -17.51 17.58
CA HIS A 343 25.95 -17.46 18.14
C HIS A 343 26.01 -18.06 19.54
N ALA A 344 25.02 -17.81 20.39
CA ALA A 344 24.94 -18.44 21.71
C ALA A 344 24.75 -19.97 21.61
N SER A 345 23.97 -20.47 20.65
CA SER A 345 23.80 -21.91 20.40
C SER A 345 25.05 -22.58 19.82
N MET A 346 25.85 -21.84 19.05
CA MET A 346 27.17 -22.27 18.53
C MET A 346 28.29 -22.23 19.60
N GLY A 347 27.98 -21.85 20.85
CA GLY A 347 28.94 -21.81 21.94
C GLY A 347 29.88 -20.59 21.93
N CYS A 348 29.56 -19.54 21.18
CA CYS A 348 30.36 -18.31 21.14
C CYS A 348 30.53 -17.69 22.54
N PRO A 349 31.69 -17.07 22.83
CA PRO A 349 31.90 -16.37 24.11
C PRO A 349 30.88 -15.24 24.27
N LYS A 350 30.41 -15.00 25.51
CA LYS A 350 29.39 -13.97 25.78
C LYS A 350 29.81 -12.60 25.24
N PRO A 351 28.94 -11.87 24.52
CA PRO A 351 29.30 -10.59 23.92
C PRO A 351 29.63 -9.55 24.99
N LYS A 352 30.59 -8.65 24.69
CA LYS A 352 30.85 -7.46 25.50
C LYS A 352 29.57 -6.63 25.61
N TRP A 353 29.30 -6.06 26.78
CA TRP A 353 28.08 -5.27 27.00
C TRP A 353 28.01 -4.06 26.06
N SER A 354 26.81 -3.76 25.55
CA SER A 354 26.51 -2.53 24.82
C SER A 354 25.07 -2.07 25.06
N LYS A 355 24.78 -0.79 24.80
CA LYS A 355 23.41 -0.21 24.82
C LYS A 355 22.44 -1.05 23.96
N TYR A 356 22.91 -1.53 22.80
CA TYR A 356 22.11 -2.27 21.83
C TYR A 356 21.76 -3.68 22.32
N LEU A 357 22.75 -4.42 22.83
CA LEU A 357 22.55 -5.75 23.41
C LEU A 357 21.66 -5.70 24.67
N SER A 358 21.69 -4.58 25.41
CA SER A 358 20.77 -4.32 26.52
C SER A 358 19.35 -3.99 26.06
N PHE A 359 19.17 -3.43 24.85
CA PHE A 359 17.86 -3.16 24.25
C PHE A 359 17.23 -4.44 23.67
N LEU A 360 17.99 -5.27 22.93
CA LEU A 360 17.51 -6.56 22.41
C LEU A 360 17.13 -7.56 23.53
N ARG A 361 17.58 -7.34 24.77
CA ARG A 361 17.20 -8.10 25.96
C ARG A 361 16.18 -7.39 26.85
N SER A 362 15.59 -6.28 26.38
CA SER A 362 14.67 -5.46 27.17
C SER A 362 13.21 -5.88 27.01
N LYS A 363 12.40 -5.67 28.07
CA LYS A 363 10.95 -5.86 28.04
C LYS A 363 10.29 -5.06 26.90
N ARG A 364 10.74 -3.81 26.66
CA ARG A 364 10.21 -2.96 25.58
C ARG A 364 10.43 -3.58 24.19
N PHE A 365 11.58 -4.23 23.93
CA PHE A 365 11.79 -4.92 22.66
C PHE A 365 10.90 -6.17 22.54
N SER A 366 10.77 -6.95 23.62
CA SER A 366 9.87 -8.11 23.68
C SER A 366 8.39 -7.73 23.50
N GLU A 367 7.97 -6.55 23.98
CA GLU A 367 6.62 -5.99 23.78
C GLU A 367 6.39 -5.56 22.33
N LEU A 368 7.34 -4.83 21.72
CA LEU A 368 7.27 -4.42 20.31
C LEU A 368 7.21 -5.63 19.37
N THR A 369 8.06 -6.62 19.60
CA THR A 369 8.16 -7.86 18.80
C THR A 369 7.28 -9.01 19.32
N LYS A 370 6.27 -8.72 20.15
CA LYS A 370 5.25 -9.71 20.52
C LYS A 370 4.50 -10.17 19.25
N PRO A 371 4.21 -11.47 19.07
CA PRO A 371 3.47 -11.96 17.92
C PRO A 371 2.16 -11.21 17.68
N LYS A 372 1.90 -10.90 16.41
CA LYS A 372 0.65 -10.31 15.92
C LYS A 372 -0.33 -11.43 15.61
N LEU A 373 -1.58 -11.27 15.99
CA LEU A 373 -2.64 -12.22 15.69
C LEU A 373 -3.66 -11.52 14.79
N LEU A 374 -4.18 -12.24 13.79
CA LEU A 374 -5.28 -11.77 12.97
C LEU A 374 -6.55 -11.76 13.85
N ASN A 375 -7.21 -10.61 13.99
CA ASN A 375 -8.49 -10.58 14.67
C ASN A 375 -9.55 -11.15 13.72
N GLN A 376 -10.31 -12.15 14.15
CA GLN A 376 -11.35 -12.79 13.31
C GLN A 376 -12.43 -11.79 12.81
N HIS A 377 -12.62 -10.65 13.49
CA HIS A 377 -13.49 -9.56 13.01
C HIS A 377 -12.95 -8.84 11.76
N GLN A 378 -11.67 -8.97 11.42
CA GLN A 378 -11.10 -8.50 10.16
C GLN A 378 -11.24 -9.54 9.03
N MET A 379 -11.80 -10.73 9.31
CA MET A 379 -11.79 -11.90 8.40
C MET A 379 -13.20 -12.44 8.05
N HIS A 380 -14.25 -11.97 8.72
CA HIS A 380 -15.63 -12.44 8.50
C HIS A 380 -16.47 -11.61 7.52
N HIS A 381 -15.86 -10.70 6.75
CA HIS A 381 -16.55 -9.83 5.81
C HIS A 381 -16.74 -10.42 4.40
N GLU A 382 -16.91 -11.75 4.24
CA GLU A 382 -17.28 -12.34 2.95
C GLU A 382 -17.99 -13.72 2.99
N ILE A 383 -19.17 -13.81 3.64
CA ILE A 383 -20.25 -14.73 3.22
C ILE A 383 -21.58 -13.97 3.24
N ILE A 384 -22.40 -14.17 2.21
CA ILE A 384 -23.68 -13.48 1.99
C ILE A 384 -24.84 -14.25 2.62
N GLU A 385 -25.66 -13.57 3.43
CA GLU A 385 -27.11 -13.79 3.47
C GLU A 385 -27.87 -12.46 3.68
N PRO A 386 -29.04 -12.26 3.05
CA PRO A 386 -29.77 -11.00 3.11
C PRO A 386 -30.61 -10.89 4.40
N LYS A 387 -30.32 -9.88 5.24
CA LYS A 387 -31.22 -9.49 6.33
C LYS A 387 -32.07 -8.28 5.93
N GLN A 388 -33.37 -8.43 6.14
CA GLN A 388 -34.43 -7.51 5.73
C GLN A 388 -34.35 -6.15 6.45
N LEU A 389 -35.02 -5.14 5.90
CA LEU A 389 -35.17 -3.83 6.52
C LEU A 389 -36.07 -3.89 7.77
N SER A 390 -35.61 -3.29 8.86
CA SER A 390 -36.46 -2.69 9.90
C SER A 390 -35.66 -1.64 10.69
N ASP A 391 -36.22 -0.44 10.76
CA ASP A 391 -35.81 0.84 11.36
C ASP A 391 -34.53 1.00 12.21
N GLU A 392 -33.77 2.02 11.80
CA GLU A 392 -33.20 3.12 12.58
C GLU A 392 -33.10 2.99 14.13
N SER A 393 -31.86 2.90 14.63
CA SER A 393 -31.16 4.11 15.14
C SER A 393 -29.77 3.78 15.69
N GLY A 394 -28.78 4.66 15.47
CA GLY A 394 -27.50 4.62 16.20
C GLY A 394 -26.35 3.81 15.60
N ARG A 395 -26.44 3.33 14.35
CA ARG A 395 -25.24 2.86 13.63
C ARG A 395 -24.41 4.05 13.14
N ALA A 396 -23.08 3.96 13.27
CA ALA A 396 -22.19 4.89 12.58
C ALA A 396 -22.34 4.69 11.06
N HIS A 397 -22.55 5.77 10.32
CA HIS A 397 -22.69 5.70 8.86
C HIS A 397 -21.33 5.44 8.19
N PRO A 398 -21.32 4.76 7.02
CA PRO A 398 -20.13 4.53 6.20
C PRO A 398 -19.30 5.79 5.94
N LYS A 399 -17.97 5.63 5.86
CA LYS A 399 -17.08 6.75 5.55
C LYS A 399 -17.17 7.19 4.09
N ILE A 400 -17.16 8.49 3.87
CA ILE A 400 -17.23 9.14 2.55
C ILE A 400 -15.99 10.00 2.30
N HIS A 401 -15.54 10.05 1.05
CA HIS A 401 -14.55 11.04 0.59
C HIS A 401 -15.02 11.67 -0.73
N THR A 402 -14.97 13.00 -0.82
CA THR A 402 -15.36 13.75 -2.02
C THR A 402 -14.14 14.11 -2.87
N LEU A 403 -14.21 13.87 -4.18
CA LEU A 403 -13.19 14.18 -5.16
C LEU A 403 -13.72 15.14 -6.23
N PHE A 404 -12.85 16.02 -6.73
CA PHE A 404 -13.14 16.82 -7.92
C PHE A 404 -11.86 17.10 -8.70
N SER A 405 -11.95 17.15 -10.03
CA SER A 405 -10.80 17.34 -10.92
C SER A 405 -10.63 18.79 -11.35
N THR A 406 -9.38 19.23 -11.50
CA THR A 406 -8.98 20.62 -11.83
C THR A 406 -7.64 20.64 -12.56
N GLU A 407 -7.33 21.73 -13.26
CA GLU A 407 -5.99 22.00 -13.82
C GLU A 407 -5.35 23.24 -13.17
N CYS A 408 -4.02 23.42 -13.30
CA CYS A 408 -3.29 24.61 -12.82
C CYS A 408 -3.64 25.90 -13.61
N SER A 409 -4.88 26.42 -13.50
CA SER A 409 -5.29 27.65 -14.19
C SER A 409 -6.24 28.55 -13.38
N PRO A 410 -6.26 29.88 -13.62
CA PRO A 410 -7.16 30.81 -12.92
C PRO A 410 -8.64 30.44 -13.02
N TYR A 411 -9.04 29.85 -14.16
CA TYR A 411 -10.36 29.29 -14.39
C TYR A 411 -10.78 28.30 -13.30
N PHE A 412 -9.92 27.34 -12.95
CA PHE A 412 -10.20 26.34 -11.92
C PHE A 412 -9.97 26.86 -10.49
N ASP A 413 -9.17 27.91 -10.31
CA ASP A 413 -8.95 28.51 -8.98
C ASP A 413 -10.26 29.09 -8.41
N TRP A 414 -11.03 29.84 -9.21
CA TRP A 414 -12.28 30.42 -8.71
C TRP A 414 -13.40 29.39 -8.57
N GLN A 415 -13.44 28.37 -9.44
CA GLN A 415 -14.32 27.20 -9.30
C GLN A 415 -14.02 26.44 -8.00
N THR A 416 -12.73 26.20 -7.72
CA THR A 416 -12.27 25.59 -6.45
C THR A 416 -12.77 26.38 -5.24
N VAL A 417 -12.67 27.71 -5.26
CA VAL A 417 -13.15 28.57 -4.16
C VAL A 417 -14.67 28.43 -3.98
N GLY A 418 -15.46 28.36 -5.06
CA GLY A 418 -16.90 28.13 -5.02
C GLY A 418 -17.29 26.77 -4.45
N LEU A 419 -16.73 25.69 -5.00
CA LEU A 419 -17.02 24.32 -4.56
C LEU A 419 -16.57 24.09 -3.11
N ILE A 420 -15.36 24.50 -2.73
CA ILE A 420 -14.86 24.35 -1.35
C ILE A 420 -15.67 25.19 -0.37
N HIS A 421 -16.14 26.40 -0.74
CA HIS A 421 -17.02 27.16 0.15
C HIS A 421 -18.37 26.45 0.35
N SER A 422 -18.99 25.99 -0.73
CA SER A 422 -20.31 25.36 -0.70
C SER A 422 -20.30 23.97 -0.03
N PHE A 423 -19.26 23.17 -0.23
CA PHE A 423 -19.03 21.90 0.50
C PHE A 423 -19.17 22.10 2.02
N HIS A 424 -18.45 23.06 2.59
CA HIS A 424 -18.49 23.34 4.04
C HIS A 424 -19.85 23.89 4.52
N LEU A 425 -20.60 24.61 3.68
CA LEU A 425 -21.94 25.09 4.03
C LEU A 425 -23.01 24.01 3.90
N SER A 426 -22.85 23.07 2.97
CA SER A 426 -23.82 22.02 2.66
C SER A 426 -23.98 20.97 3.77
N GLY A 427 -23.03 20.91 4.71
CA GLY A 427 -22.98 19.86 5.73
C GLY A 427 -22.55 18.50 5.19
N GLN A 428 -21.91 18.45 4.01
CA GLN A 428 -21.42 17.20 3.42
C GLN A 428 -20.48 16.46 4.39
N PRO A 429 -20.80 15.21 4.78
CA PRO A 429 -19.91 14.41 5.62
C PRO A 429 -18.70 13.90 4.84
N GLY A 430 -17.58 13.72 5.54
CA GLY A 430 -16.32 13.22 4.98
C GLY A 430 -15.29 14.32 4.70
N ASN A 431 -14.18 13.92 4.09
CA ASN A 431 -13.15 14.83 3.61
C ASN A 431 -13.37 15.16 2.13
N ILE A 432 -12.84 16.30 1.67
CA ILE A 432 -12.76 16.65 0.24
C ILE A 432 -11.31 16.73 -0.22
N THR A 433 -11.03 16.32 -1.45
CA THR A 433 -9.70 16.48 -2.08
C THR A 433 -9.83 16.90 -3.54
N ARG A 434 -9.12 17.97 -3.88
CA ARG A 434 -8.92 18.42 -5.25
C ARG A 434 -7.86 17.55 -5.92
N LEU A 435 -8.19 17.02 -7.08
CA LEU A 435 -7.25 16.35 -7.97
C LEU A 435 -6.77 17.42 -8.97
N LEU A 436 -5.48 17.78 -8.89
CA LEU A 436 -4.93 18.93 -9.60
C LEU A 436 -3.91 18.45 -10.65
N SER A 437 -4.36 18.42 -11.91
CA SER A 437 -3.58 18.00 -13.08
C SER A 437 -2.77 19.17 -13.65
N CYS A 438 -1.44 19.06 -13.65
CA CYS A 438 -0.56 20.14 -14.12
C CYS A 438 0.62 19.61 -14.94
N THR A 439 1.17 20.46 -15.81
CA THR A 439 2.53 20.24 -16.34
C THR A 439 3.55 20.62 -15.27
N ASP A 440 4.77 20.11 -15.39
CA ASP A 440 5.88 20.51 -14.53
C ASP A 440 6.17 22.02 -14.64
N GLU A 441 5.95 22.63 -15.81
CA GLU A 441 6.17 24.07 -16.07
C GLU A 441 5.14 24.95 -15.37
N ASP A 442 3.87 24.54 -15.40
CA ASP A 442 2.77 25.26 -14.77
C ASP A 442 2.84 25.10 -13.25
N LEU A 443 3.12 23.89 -12.76
CA LEU A 443 3.21 23.60 -11.33
C LEU A 443 4.31 24.41 -10.62
N LYS A 444 5.41 24.75 -11.33
CA LYS A 444 6.49 25.63 -10.83
C LYS A 444 6.08 27.12 -10.72
N ARG A 445 4.97 27.52 -11.35
CA ARG A 445 4.50 28.93 -11.46
C ARG A 445 3.14 29.17 -10.82
N TYR A 446 2.39 28.10 -10.57
CA TYR A 446 1.08 28.09 -9.97
C TYR A 446 1.09 28.71 -8.56
N LYS A 447 -0.08 29.19 -8.12
CA LYS A 447 -0.24 29.92 -6.85
C LYS A 447 -1.34 29.36 -5.97
N GLY A 448 -2.42 28.82 -6.55
CA GLY A 448 -3.59 28.31 -5.83
C GLY A 448 -3.36 26.98 -5.09
N HIS A 449 -2.15 26.68 -4.62
CA HIS A 449 -1.82 25.42 -3.95
C HIS A 449 -2.64 25.17 -2.67
N ASP A 450 -3.02 26.24 -1.96
CA ASP A 450 -3.70 26.24 -0.65
C ASP A 450 -5.23 26.35 -0.74
N LEU A 451 -5.81 26.46 -1.94
CA LEU A 451 -7.25 26.64 -2.15
C LEU A 451 -8.10 25.43 -1.70
N ALA A 452 -7.50 24.25 -1.66
CA ALA A 452 -8.12 22.99 -1.24
C ALA A 452 -7.05 21.99 -0.74
N PRO A 453 -7.41 20.99 0.09
CA PRO A 453 -6.60 19.78 0.23
C PRO A 453 -6.39 19.18 -1.17
N THR A 454 -5.14 19.08 -1.61
CA THR A 454 -4.80 18.85 -3.02
C THR A 454 -3.92 17.62 -3.20
N HIS A 455 -4.34 16.73 -4.10
CA HIS A 455 -3.51 15.67 -4.67
C HIS A 455 -3.02 16.11 -6.05
N TYR A 456 -1.70 16.12 -6.25
CA TYR A 456 -1.08 16.55 -7.50
C TYR A 456 -0.99 15.39 -8.48
N VAL A 457 -1.31 15.67 -9.75
CA VAL A 457 -1.40 14.69 -10.83
C VAL A 457 -0.63 15.22 -12.05
N PRO A 458 0.16 14.38 -12.76
CA PRO A 458 0.70 14.74 -14.06
C PRO A 458 -0.43 15.02 -15.07
N SER A 459 -0.40 16.19 -15.73
CA SER A 459 -1.38 16.52 -16.76
C SER A 459 -1.32 15.53 -17.92
N MET A 460 -2.49 14.97 -18.26
CA MET A 460 -2.71 14.19 -19.47
C MET A 460 -3.40 15.03 -20.57
N SER A 461 -3.57 16.35 -20.36
CA SER A 461 -4.24 17.27 -21.30
C SER A 461 -3.65 17.22 -22.72
N ARG A 462 -2.38 16.82 -22.84
CA ARG A 462 -1.76 16.43 -24.10
C ARG A 462 -1.29 14.97 -24.02
N HIS A 463 -1.89 14.10 -24.81
CA HIS A 463 -1.64 12.66 -24.76
C HIS A 463 -0.18 12.33 -25.12
N PRO A 464 0.57 11.57 -24.31
CA PRO A 464 2.03 11.44 -24.43
C PRO A 464 2.51 10.75 -25.72
N LEU A 465 1.75 9.78 -26.26
CA LEU A 465 2.12 9.07 -27.49
C LEU A 465 1.65 9.75 -28.79
N THR A 466 0.39 10.18 -28.85
CA THR A 466 -0.22 10.75 -30.07
C THR A 466 -0.07 12.26 -30.20
N GLY A 467 0.21 12.96 -29.10
CA GLY A 467 0.24 14.42 -29.04
C GLY A 467 -1.13 15.11 -29.10
N ASP A 468 -2.24 14.35 -29.14
CA ASP A 468 -3.61 14.88 -29.15
C ASP A 468 -3.87 15.74 -27.91
N TRP A 469 -4.57 16.87 -28.07
CA TRP A 469 -4.91 17.76 -26.97
C TRP A 469 -6.37 17.60 -26.59
N TYR A 470 -6.61 17.11 -25.37
CA TYR A 470 -7.93 16.79 -24.83
C TYR A 470 -7.96 16.88 -23.30
N PRO A 471 -8.08 18.08 -22.71
CA PRO A 471 -8.02 18.30 -21.25
C PRO A 471 -8.98 17.46 -20.39
N ALA A 472 -10.15 17.06 -20.90
CA ALA A 472 -11.14 16.32 -20.11
C ALA A 472 -10.65 14.92 -19.68
N ILE A 473 -9.66 14.33 -20.39
CA ILE A 473 -9.01 13.08 -19.98
C ILE A 473 -8.32 13.17 -18.61
N ASN A 474 -8.05 14.38 -18.11
CA ASN A 474 -7.57 14.56 -16.74
C ASN A 474 -8.54 13.99 -15.70
N LYS A 475 -9.87 14.04 -15.90
CA LYS A 475 -10.83 13.55 -14.90
C LYS A 475 -10.64 12.04 -14.64
N PRO A 476 -10.69 11.13 -15.64
CA PRO A 476 -10.35 9.72 -15.42
C PRO A 476 -8.89 9.50 -15.01
N ALA A 477 -7.93 10.19 -15.64
CA ALA A 477 -6.51 9.99 -15.32
C ALA A 477 -6.17 10.37 -13.87
N ALA A 478 -6.74 11.46 -13.36
CA ALA A 478 -6.55 11.95 -12.01
C ALA A 478 -7.26 11.09 -10.96
N VAL A 479 -8.46 10.57 -11.26
CA VAL A 479 -9.15 9.60 -10.41
C VAL A 479 -8.34 8.29 -10.33
N LEU A 480 -7.85 7.77 -11.45
CA LEU A 480 -6.96 6.60 -11.47
C LEU A 480 -5.65 6.87 -10.72
N HIS A 481 -5.04 8.04 -10.89
CA HIS A 481 -3.83 8.44 -10.18
C HIS A 481 -4.07 8.51 -8.66
N TRP A 482 -5.19 9.09 -8.22
CA TRP A 482 -5.55 9.16 -6.81
C TRP A 482 -5.76 7.77 -6.20
N VAL A 483 -6.56 6.90 -6.85
CA VAL A 483 -6.82 5.52 -6.40
C VAL A 483 -5.54 4.70 -6.27
N ASN A 484 -4.52 4.95 -7.10
CA ASN A 484 -3.24 4.25 -7.07
C ASN A 484 -2.18 4.84 -6.12
N HIS A 485 -2.35 6.08 -5.63
CA HIS A 485 -1.33 6.79 -4.83
C HIS A 485 -1.84 7.35 -3.49
N VAL A 486 -3.13 7.27 -3.20
CA VAL A 486 -3.73 7.75 -1.95
C VAL A 486 -4.46 6.62 -1.25
N GLU A 487 -4.01 6.29 -0.04
CA GLU A 487 -4.83 5.48 0.87
C GLU A 487 -6.03 6.30 1.35
N THR A 488 -7.21 5.70 1.22
CA THR A 488 -8.47 6.22 1.74
C THR A 488 -9.12 5.15 2.60
N ASP A 489 -9.70 5.57 3.72
CA ASP A 489 -10.52 4.75 4.61
C ASP A 489 -12.02 4.97 4.34
N ALA A 490 -12.37 5.64 3.23
CA ALA A 490 -13.75 5.81 2.79
C ALA A 490 -14.27 4.59 2.02
N GLU A 491 -15.46 4.12 2.40
CA GLU A 491 -16.20 3.06 1.71
C GLU A 491 -16.84 3.58 0.43
N PHE A 492 -17.20 4.87 0.39
CA PHE A 492 -17.84 5.51 -0.76
C PHE A 492 -17.11 6.78 -1.19
N ILE A 493 -16.94 6.92 -2.50
CA ILE A 493 -16.35 8.10 -3.13
C ILE A 493 -17.45 8.88 -3.85
N VAL A 494 -17.54 10.17 -3.58
CA VAL A 494 -18.39 11.12 -4.31
C VAL A 494 -17.49 11.90 -5.27
N ILE A 495 -17.64 11.71 -6.58
CA ILE A 495 -16.90 12.46 -7.60
C ILE A 495 -17.81 13.58 -8.14
N LEU A 496 -17.30 14.81 -8.11
CA LEU A 496 -17.94 16.04 -8.58
C LEU A 496 -17.08 16.70 -9.66
N ASP A 497 -17.69 17.63 -10.40
CA ASP A 497 -16.96 18.58 -11.25
C ASP A 497 -16.66 19.88 -10.48
N ALA A 498 -15.65 20.63 -10.92
CA ALA A 498 -15.21 21.85 -10.23
C ALA A 498 -16.26 22.98 -10.31
N ASP A 499 -17.03 23.03 -11.40
CA ASP A 499 -18.12 23.97 -11.64
C ASP A 499 -19.45 23.55 -10.99
N MET A 500 -19.36 23.07 -9.75
CA MET A 500 -20.50 22.69 -8.92
C MET A 500 -20.61 23.54 -7.64
N ILE A 501 -21.84 23.87 -7.23
CA ILE A 501 -22.16 24.46 -5.92
C ILE A 501 -23.05 23.49 -5.15
N MET A 502 -22.62 23.09 -3.95
CA MET A 502 -23.40 22.23 -3.04
C MET A 502 -24.41 23.04 -2.22
N ARG A 503 -25.67 22.63 -2.26
CA ARG A 503 -26.82 23.21 -1.52
C ARG A 503 -27.19 22.40 -0.27
N GLY A 504 -26.76 21.14 -0.22
CA GLY A 504 -27.01 20.20 0.88
C GLY A 504 -26.19 18.92 0.70
N PRO A 505 -26.25 17.97 1.64
CA PRO A 505 -25.42 16.79 1.60
C PRO A 505 -25.92 15.78 0.55
N ILE A 506 -24.97 15.00 0.06
CA ILE A 506 -25.14 13.89 -0.87
C ILE A 506 -24.56 12.65 -0.16
N THR A 507 -25.42 11.84 0.46
CA THR A 507 -24.95 10.66 1.21
C THR A 507 -25.29 9.35 0.50
N PRO A 508 -24.40 8.35 0.51
CA PRO A 508 -24.63 7.08 -0.20
C PRO A 508 -25.88 6.33 0.28
N TRP A 509 -26.21 6.43 1.56
CA TRP A 509 -27.36 5.74 2.16
C TRP A 509 -28.71 6.40 1.85
N GLU A 510 -28.78 7.73 1.69
CA GLU A 510 -30.00 8.41 1.22
C GLU A 510 -30.37 7.99 -0.23
N TYR A 511 -29.36 7.77 -1.09
CA TYR A 511 -29.57 7.45 -2.49
C TYR A 511 -29.51 5.94 -2.83
N GLY A 512 -29.15 5.10 -1.86
CA GLY A 512 -29.18 3.63 -1.97
C GLY A 512 -27.95 2.99 -2.63
N VAL A 513 -26.81 3.71 -2.67
CA VAL A 513 -25.56 3.25 -3.31
C VAL A 513 -25.07 1.94 -2.70
N GLN A 514 -24.76 0.96 -3.54
CA GLN A 514 -24.24 -0.34 -3.12
C GLN A 514 -23.15 -0.83 -4.09
N ARG A 515 -22.45 -1.92 -3.72
CA ARG A 515 -21.49 -2.58 -4.62
C ARG A 515 -22.19 -3.03 -5.91
N GLY A 516 -21.57 -2.77 -7.06
CA GLY A 516 -22.15 -2.96 -8.39
C GLY A 516 -23.25 -1.95 -8.77
N HIS A 517 -23.69 -1.10 -7.84
CA HIS A 517 -24.83 -0.20 -7.98
C HIS A 517 -24.47 1.24 -7.58
N PRO A 518 -23.58 1.91 -8.34
CA PRO A 518 -23.30 3.33 -8.18
C PRO A 518 -24.54 4.20 -8.38
N VAL A 519 -24.61 5.37 -7.74
CA VAL A 519 -25.60 6.42 -8.06
C VAL A 519 -24.96 7.43 -8.98
N SER A 520 -25.71 7.92 -9.97
CA SER A 520 -25.26 9.07 -10.77
C SER A 520 -26.43 9.87 -11.36
N THR A 521 -26.15 11.08 -11.83
CA THR A 521 -27.12 11.97 -12.47
C THR A 521 -27.22 11.69 -13.98
N PRO A 522 -28.41 11.88 -14.61
CA PRO A 522 -28.62 11.51 -16.01
C PRO A 522 -27.95 12.47 -16.99
N TYR A 523 -27.20 11.95 -17.95
CA TYR A 523 -26.67 12.67 -19.10
C TYR A 523 -27.35 12.13 -20.38
N GLU A 524 -28.65 12.42 -20.52
CA GLU A 524 -29.52 11.88 -21.59
C GLU A 524 -29.02 12.15 -23.03
N TYR A 525 -28.17 13.17 -23.21
CA TYR A 525 -27.52 13.52 -24.47
C TYR A 525 -26.45 12.50 -24.92
N LEU A 526 -26.07 11.53 -24.07
CA LEU A 526 -25.18 10.42 -24.41
C LEU A 526 -25.89 9.36 -25.27
N ILE A 527 -26.40 9.75 -26.44
CA ILE A 527 -27.16 8.90 -27.36
C ILE A 527 -26.35 7.69 -27.88
N GLY A 528 -25.02 7.72 -27.78
CA GLY A 528 -24.12 6.65 -28.16
C GLY A 528 -24.29 5.34 -27.37
N CYS A 529 -24.94 5.38 -26.20
CA CYS A 529 -25.38 4.15 -25.51
C CYS A 529 -26.42 3.35 -26.32
N ASP A 530 -27.21 4.00 -27.17
CA ASP A 530 -28.36 3.39 -27.86
C ASP A 530 -28.04 2.90 -29.29
N ASN A 531 -26.87 3.27 -29.84
CA ASN A 531 -26.52 3.09 -31.25
C ASN A 531 -25.30 2.15 -31.44
N GLU A 532 -24.63 2.20 -32.60
CA GLU A 532 -23.42 1.43 -32.90
C GLU A 532 -22.20 1.80 -32.06
N LEU A 533 -22.10 3.02 -31.50
CA LEU A 533 -20.95 3.45 -30.70
C LEU A 533 -20.76 2.54 -29.46
N ALA A 534 -21.84 2.19 -28.76
CA ALA A 534 -21.80 1.20 -27.69
C ALA A 534 -21.41 -0.21 -28.17
N LYS A 535 -21.80 -0.62 -29.38
CA LYS A 535 -21.49 -1.95 -29.93
C LYS A 535 -20.04 -2.07 -30.39
N ILE A 536 -19.41 -0.94 -30.72
CA ILE A 536 -17.98 -0.82 -31.03
C ILE A 536 -17.17 -0.83 -29.73
N HIS A 537 -17.55 0.01 -28.75
CA HIS A 537 -16.73 0.31 -27.59
C HIS A 537 -17.05 -0.47 -26.30
N THR A 538 -18.11 -1.28 -26.26
CA THR A 538 -18.29 -2.24 -25.16
C THR A 538 -18.85 -3.58 -25.63
N ARG A 539 -18.41 -4.65 -24.95
CA ARG A 539 -18.96 -6.01 -25.02
C ARG A 539 -20.40 -6.09 -24.51
N ASN A 540 -20.80 -5.13 -23.68
CA ASN A 540 -22.05 -5.13 -22.91
C ASN A 540 -22.93 -3.91 -23.27
N PRO A 541 -23.29 -3.66 -24.54
CA PRO A 541 -23.98 -2.43 -24.94
C PRO A 541 -25.36 -2.26 -24.27
N SER A 542 -26.04 -3.35 -23.91
CA SER A 542 -27.29 -3.36 -23.11
C SER A 542 -27.10 -3.00 -21.63
N THR A 543 -25.92 -2.52 -21.25
CA THR A 543 -25.55 -2.10 -19.89
C THR A 543 -24.87 -0.71 -19.88
N CYS A 544 -24.94 0.03 -20.99
CA CYS A 544 -24.51 1.41 -21.09
C CYS A 544 -25.57 2.35 -20.48
N ASP A 545 -25.36 2.78 -19.24
CA ASP A 545 -26.20 3.80 -18.60
C ASP A 545 -25.77 5.21 -19.05
N LYS A 546 -26.72 6.08 -19.39
CA LYS A 546 -26.45 7.47 -19.81
C LYS A 546 -26.24 8.38 -18.60
N VAL A 547 -25.04 8.37 -18.02
CA VAL A 547 -24.78 8.99 -16.71
C VAL A 547 -23.51 9.82 -16.66
N GLY A 548 -23.46 10.74 -15.69
CA GLY A 548 -22.28 11.55 -15.37
C GLY A 548 -22.62 12.68 -14.40
N GLY A 549 -21.73 13.66 -14.29
CA GLY A 549 -21.87 14.79 -13.36
C GLY A 549 -21.53 14.36 -11.94
N VAL A 550 -22.55 14.22 -11.07
CA VAL A 550 -22.37 13.62 -9.75
C VAL A 550 -22.27 12.10 -9.92
N ILE A 551 -21.22 11.51 -9.37
CA ILE A 551 -21.02 10.05 -9.30
C ILE A 551 -20.81 9.67 -7.84
N ILE A 552 -21.54 8.69 -7.33
CA ILE A 552 -21.33 8.10 -6.01
C ILE A 552 -21.09 6.60 -6.18
N MET A 553 -19.90 6.14 -5.83
CA MET A 553 -19.46 4.77 -6.11
C MET A 553 -18.78 4.17 -4.87
N HIS A 554 -18.97 2.88 -4.63
CA HIS A 554 -18.23 2.16 -3.60
C HIS A 554 -16.75 2.03 -4.00
N ILE A 555 -15.81 2.21 -3.07
CA ILE A 555 -14.36 2.28 -3.36
C ILE A 555 -13.83 1.07 -4.15
N ASP A 556 -14.31 -0.14 -3.84
CA ASP A 556 -13.89 -1.38 -4.53
C ASP A 556 -14.46 -1.54 -5.94
N ASP A 557 -15.52 -0.82 -6.30
CA ASP A 557 -15.96 -0.72 -7.69
C ASP A 557 -15.09 0.31 -8.41
N LEU A 558 -14.82 1.46 -7.78
CA LEU A 558 -13.94 2.51 -8.32
C LEU A 558 -12.52 1.99 -8.60
N ARG A 559 -11.98 1.13 -7.72
CA ARG A 559 -10.68 0.45 -7.90
C ARG A 559 -10.60 -0.40 -9.17
N LYS A 560 -11.70 -1.06 -9.56
CA LYS A 560 -11.80 -1.85 -10.80
C LYS A 560 -12.07 -0.95 -12.01
N PHE A 561 -12.91 0.06 -11.81
CA PHE A 561 -13.46 0.92 -12.84
C PHE A 561 -12.48 2.00 -13.34
N ALA A 562 -11.67 2.63 -12.47
CA ALA A 562 -10.89 3.81 -12.83
C ALA A 562 -9.92 3.60 -14.01
N LEU A 563 -9.35 2.39 -14.16
CA LEU A 563 -8.48 2.06 -15.30
C LEU A 563 -9.30 1.89 -16.59
N LEU A 564 -10.47 1.26 -16.52
CA LEU A 564 -11.37 1.11 -17.66
C LEU A 564 -11.95 2.45 -18.10
N TRP A 565 -12.25 3.36 -17.18
CA TRP A 565 -12.67 4.72 -17.50
C TRP A 565 -11.62 5.45 -18.33
N LEU A 566 -10.35 5.46 -17.90
CA LEU A 566 -9.26 6.07 -18.68
C LEU A 566 -9.10 5.38 -20.04
N HIS A 567 -9.00 4.05 -20.06
CA HIS A 567 -8.76 3.30 -21.28
C HIS A 567 -9.89 3.44 -22.31
N LYS A 568 -11.16 3.39 -21.89
CA LYS A 568 -12.31 3.63 -22.78
C LYS A 568 -12.45 5.10 -23.18
N THR A 569 -11.96 6.04 -22.38
CA THR A 569 -11.81 7.44 -22.81
C THR A 569 -10.82 7.55 -23.97
N GLU A 570 -9.65 6.90 -23.86
CA GLU A 570 -8.64 6.85 -24.94
C GLU A 570 -9.18 6.15 -26.20
N GLU A 571 -9.93 5.07 -26.04
CA GLU A 571 -10.52 4.30 -27.15
C GLU A 571 -11.56 5.12 -27.94
N VAL A 572 -12.51 5.78 -27.25
CA VAL A 572 -13.51 6.65 -27.88
C VAL A 572 -12.88 7.93 -28.43
N ARG A 573 -11.80 8.42 -27.82
CA ARG A 573 -11.03 9.58 -28.30
C ARG A 573 -10.15 9.25 -29.52
N ALA A 574 -9.82 7.97 -29.73
CA ALA A 574 -9.15 7.50 -30.94
C ALA A 574 -10.12 7.38 -32.13
N ASP A 575 -11.40 7.06 -31.88
CA ASP A 575 -12.41 6.90 -32.94
C ASP A 575 -12.98 8.24 -33.44
N LYS A 576 -12.14 8.95 -34.20
CA LYS A 576 -12.49 10.21 -34.86
C LYS A 576 -13.49 10.04 -36.02
N ALA A 577 -13.83 8.81 -36.42
CA ALA A 577 -14.83 8.56 -37.45
C ALA A 577 -16.26 8.70 -36.91
N HIS A 578 -16.48 8.30 -35.66
CA HIS A 578 -17.79 8.35 -35.00
C HIS A 578 -18.01 9.59 -34.13
N TYR A 579 -17.19 10.65 -34.26
CA TYR A 579 -17.34 11.90 -33.52
C TYR A 579 -18.64 12.68 -33.79
N ALA A 580 -19.26 12.49 -34.96
CA ALA A 580 -20.37 13.33 -35.42
C ALA A 580 -21.59 13.28 -34.49
N THR A 581 -22.32 14.40 -34.38
CA THR A 581 -23.39 14.62 -33.39
C THR A 581 -24.51 13.58 -33.43
N ASN A 582 -24.73 12.90 -34.57
CA ASN A 582 -25.71 11.81 -34.69
C ASN A 582 -25.27 10.49 -34.02
N PHE A 583 -23.98 10.29 -33.77
CA PHE A 583 -23.44 9.15 -33.02
C PHE A 583 -23.26 9.50 -31.53
N THR A 584 -22.72 10.67 -31.23
CA THR A 584 -22.25 11.06 -29.89
C THR A 584 -23.19 12.00 -29.13
N GLY A 585 -24.05 12.75 -29.80
CA GLY A 585 -24.72 13.91 -29.20
C GLY A 585 -23.77 15.10 -28.92
N ASP A 586 -22.48 15.01 -29.31
CA ASP A 586 -21.55 16.14 -29.21
C ASP A 586 -21.95 17.23 -30.21
N ILE A 587 -22.49 18.34 -29.71
CA ILE A 587 -22.92 19.49 -30.52
C ILE A 587 -21.78 20.15 -31.30
N TYR A 588 -20.52 19.87 -30.93
CA TYR A 588 -19.32 20.36 -31.62
C TYR A 588 -18.72 19.33 -32.58
N ALA A 589 -19.23 18.07 -32.58
CA ALA A 589 -18.72 16.95 -33.39
C ALA A 589 -17.19 16.75 -33.30
N ALA A 590 -16.60 17.00 -32.12
CA ALA A 590 -15.15 17.10 -31.92
C ALA A 590 -14.61 16.13 -30.85
N GLY A 591 -15.45 15.22 -30.36
CA GLY A 591 -15.10 14.24 -29.33
C GLY A 591 -14.84 14.89 -27.97
N TRP A 592 -15.58 15.95 -27.64
CA TRP A 592 -15.38 16.66 -26.37
C TRP A 592 -15.87 15.85 -25.15
N ILE A 593 -16.85 14.98 -25.36
CA ILE A 593 -17.50 14.13 -24.34
C ILE A 593 -17.01 12.67 -24.36
N SER A 594 -15.83 12.40 -24.94
CA SER A 594 -15.24 11.05 -25.02
C SER A 594 -14.96 10.44 -23.64
N GLU A 595 -14.78 11.25 -22.59
CA GLU A 595 -14.60 10.80 -21.21
C GLU A 595 -15.91 10.41 -20.52
N MET A 596 -17.04 10.99 -20.95
CA MET A 596 -18.39 10.60 -20.51
C MET A 596 -18.81 9.27 -21.13
N TYR A 597 -18.45 9.05 -22.40
CA TYR A 597 -18.54 7.73 -23.03
C TYR A 597 -17.55 6.73 -22.45
N GLY A 598 -16.31 7.15 -22.18
CA GLY A 598 -15.32 6.35 -21.46
C GLY A 598 -15.82 5.90 -20.08
N TYR A 599 -16.55 6.76 -19.37
CA TYR A 599 -17.23 6.39 -18.11
C TYR A 599 -18.29 5.32 -18.38
N SER A 600 -19.23 5.60 -19.28
CA SER A 600 -20.41 4.77 -19.53
C SER A 600 -20.05 3.38 -20.06
N PHE A 601 -19.12 3.30 -21.02
CA PHE A 601 -18.61 2.03 -21.56
C PHE A 601 -17.68 1.29 -20.58
N GLY A 602 -16.85 2.02 -19.82
CA GLY A 602 -16.00 1.42 -18.78
C GLY A 602 -16.80 0.79 -17.63
N ALA A 603 -17.95 1.38 -17.30
CA ALA A 603 -18.90 0.82 -16.33
C ALA A 603 -19.68 -0.36 -16.91
N ALA A 604 -20.03 -0.30 -18.20
CA ALA A 604 -20.69 -1.38 -18.93
C ALA A 604 -19.83 -2.65 -18.99
N GLU A 605 -18.51 -2.55 -19.24
CA GLU A 605 -17.57 -3.69 -19.19
C GLU A 605 -17.61 -4.44 -17.84
N LEU A 606 -17.83 -3.72 -16.74
CA LEU A 606 -17.97 -4.28 -15.39
C LEU A 606 -19.42 -4.66 -15.03
N ASN A 607 -20.39 -4.41 -15.91
CA ASN A 607 -21.84 -4.56 -15.66
C ASN A 607 -22.30 -3.84 -14.37
N LEU A 608 -21.71 -2.68 -14.07
CA LEU A 608 -22.24 -1.77 -13.05
C LEU A 608 -23.61 -1.25 -13.50
N ARG A 609 -24.56 -1.13 -12.57
CA ARG A 609 -25.94 -0.70 -12.87
C ARG A 609 -26.30 0.55 -12.08
N HIS A 610 -26.40 1.68 -12.77
CA HIS A 610 -26.57 2.95 -12.11
C HIS A 610 -27.98 3.14 -11.54
N ILE A 611 -28.03 3.50 -10.27
CA ILE A 611 -29.21 4.08 -9.66
C ILE A 611 -29.27 5.55 -10.12
N VAL A 612 -29.94 5.79 -11.25
CA VAL A 612 -30.04 7.12 -11.85
C VAL A 612 -30.92 8.02 -10.98
N LYS A 613 -30.39 9.17 -10.56
CA LYS A 613 -31.07 10.12 -9.65
C LYS A 613 -31.16 11.51 -10.28
N ARG A 614 -32.37 11.92 -10.65
CA ARG A 614 -32.65 13.24 -11.25
C ARG A 614 -32.71 14.37 -10.22
N ASP A 615 -32.96 14.02 -8.97
CA ASP A 615 -33.20 14.91 -7.82
C ASP A 615 -31.91 15.45 -7.15
N ILE A 616 -30.73 15.01 -7.58
CA ILE A 616 -29.44 15.46 -7.01
C ILE A 616 -28.98 16.79 -7.62
N LEU A 617 -29.02 16.93 -8.94
CA LEU A 617 -28.33 17.99 -9.70
C LEU A 617 -29.29 18.74 -10.63
N ILE A 618 -29.13 20.07 -10.70
CA ILE A 618 -29.79 20.92 -11.70
C ILE A 618 -28.78 21.91 -12.31
N TYR A 619 -28.96 22.23 -13.58
CA TYR A 619 -28.27 23.34 -14.23
C TYR A 619 -29.04 24.64 -13.95
N PRO A 620 -28.39 25.72 -13.48
CA PRO A 620 -29.00 27.06 -13.48
C PRO A 620 -29.58 27.40 -14.85
N GLY A 621 -30.70 28.13 -14.87
CA GLY A 621 -31.47 28.39 -16.10
C GLY A 621 -32.39 27.26 -16.56
N TYR A 622 -32.38 26.07 -15.94
CA TYR A 622 -33.33 24.99 -16.21
C TYR A 622 -34.53 25.07 -15.26
N VAL A 623 -35.72 24.73 -15.74
CA VAL A 623 -36.93 24.66 -14.92
C VAL A 623 -36.82 23.47 -13.94
N PRO A 624 -36.99 23.67 -12.62
CA PRO A 624 -36.93 22.58 -11.65
C PRO A 624 -38.19 21.71 -11.67
N GLU A 625 -38.03 20.41 -11.37
CA GLU A 625 -39.16 19.50 -11.15
C GLU A 625 -39.95 19.91 -9.89
N PRO A 626 -41.30 19.95 -9.93
CA PRO A 626 -42.12 20.43 -8.81
C PRO A 626 -41.85 19.70 -7.49
N GLY A 627 -41.50 20.48 -6.45
CA GLY A 627 -41.22 19.98 -5.09
C GLY A 627 -39.82 19.38 -4.88
N VAL A 628 -39.00 19.23 -5.94
CA VAL A 628 -37.65 18.65 -5.84
C VAL A 628 -36.67 19.62 -5.18
N LYS A 629 -35.85 19.11 -4.26
CA LYS A 629 -34.85 19.88 -3.50
C LYS A 629 -33.43 19.47 -3.87
N TYR A 630 -33.04 19.88 -5.08
CA TYR A 630 -31.71 19.64 -5.65
C TYR A 630 -30.58 19.95 -4.67
N LYS A 631 -29.61 19.02 -4.58
CA LYS A 631 -28.42 19.12 -3.70
C LYS A 631 -27.25 19.85 -4.37
N VAL A 632 -27.22 19.93 -5.70
CA VAL A 632 -26.11 20.51 -6.48
C VAL A 632 -26.61 21.41 -7.61
N PHE A 633 -26.01 22.59 -7.75
CA PHE A 633 -26.01 23.33 -9.02
C PHE A 633 -24.78 22.95 -9.83
N HIS A 634 -24.94 22.68 -11.12
CA HIS A 634 -23.84 22.53 -12.09
C HIS A 634 -23.89 23.71 -13.05
N TYR A 635 -23.00 24.70 -12.88
CA TYR A 635 -23.00 25.94 -13.67
C TYR A 635 -22.16 25.81 -14.96
N GLY A 636 -22.22 24.63 -15.57
CA GLY A 636 -21.41 24.26 -16.74
C GLY A 636 -21.86 24.86 -18.07
N LEU A 637 -23.03 25.48 -18.10
CA LEU A 637 -23.66 26.11 -19.26
C LEU A 637 -23.98 27.58 -18.95
N ARG A 638 -24.15 28.38 -20.00
CA ARG A 638 -24.66 29.75 -19.92
C ARG A 638 -26.10 29.76 -19.40
N PHE A 639 -26.41 30.72 -18.53
CA PHE A 639 -27.78 30.97 -18.06
C PHE A 639 -28.06 32.47 -17.84
N ASP A 640 -29.34 32.83 -17.84
CA ASP A 640 -29.84 34.20 -17.73
C ASP A 640 -30.98 34.35 -16.72
N VAL A 641 -31.17 35.58 -16.25
CA VAL A 641 -32.30 36.05 -15.45
C VAL A 641 -32.59 37.50 -15.89
N GLY A 642 -33.48 37.65 -16.88
CA GLY A 642 -33.76 38.93 -17.52
C GLY A 642 -32.51 39.49 -18.22
N ASN A 643 -32.07 40.69 -17.83
CA ASN A 643 -30.88 41.33 -18.41
C ASN A 643 -29.56 40.88 -17.78
N TRP A 644 -29.59 40.08 -16.71
CA TRP A 644 -28.39 39.48 -16.11
C TRP A 644 -28.12 38.11 -16.72
N SER A 645 -26.85 37.79 -16.97
CA SER A 645 -26.44 36.47 -17.46
C SER A 645 -25.07 36.09 -16.94
N PHE A 646 -24.83 34.79 -16.85
CA PHE A 646 -23.56 34.20 -16.46
C PHE A 646 -23.20 33.05 -17.42
N ASP A 647 -21.98 33.07 -17.94
CA ASP A 647 -21.31 31.92 -18.55
C ASP A 647 -19.94 31.78 -17.89
N LYS A 648 -19.56 30.57 -17.47
CA LYS A 648 -18.23 30.31 -16.91
C LYS A 648 -17.12 30.57 -17.94
N ALA A 649 -17.41 30.44 -19.24
CA ALA A 649 -16.43 30.60 -20.31
C ALA A 649 -15.89 32.03 -20.41
N ASP A 650 -16.66 33.05 -20.02
CA ASP A 650 -16.26 34.46 -20.01
C ASP A 650 -15.14 34.75 -18.97
N TRP A 651 -14.91 33.82 -18.02
CA TRP A 651 -14.01 33.99 -16.87
C TRP A 651 -12.84 32.98 -16.86
N ARG A 652 -12.41 32.52 -18.04
CA ARG A 652 -11.29 31.57 -18.19
C ARG A 652 -9.94 32.18 -17.78
N ASP A 653 -9.62 33.35 -18.32
CA ASP A 653 -8.31 33.98 -18.20
C ASP A 653 -8.23 35.05 -17.09
N VAL A 654 -9.31 35.22 -16.32
CA VAL A 654 -9.43 36.25 -15.28
C VAL A 654 -9.02 35.68 -13.92
N ASP A 655 -7.97 36.25 -13.31
CA ASP A 655 -7.53 35.89 -11.96
C ASP A 655 -8.42 36.49 -10.87
N MET A 656 -9.62 35.92 -10.73
CA MET A 656 -10.63 36.29 -9.72
C MET A 656 -10.16 36.02 -8.27
N VAL A 657 -9.14 35.19 -8.09
CA VAL A 657 -8.74 34.66 -6.77
C VAL A 657 -7.63 35.47 -6.13
N ASN A 658 -6.66 35.96 -6.92
CA ASN A 658 -5.59 36.85 -6.47
C ASN A 658 -5.91 38.33 -6.68
N THR A 659 -6.78 38.69 -7.62
CA THR A 659 -7.28 40.08 -7.76
C THR A 659 -8.24 40.38 -6.62
N CYS A 660 -7.76 41.13 -5.62
CA CYS A 660 -8.56 41.47 -4.44
C CYS A 660 -9.89 42.16 -4.80
N TRP A 661 -10.99 41.63 -4.26
CA TRP A 661 -12.37 42.09 -4.45
C TRP A 661 -12.93 41.91 -5.87
N ALA A 662 -12.26 41.13 -6.74
CA ALA A 662 -12.85 40.67 -7.99
C ALA A 662 -14.13 39.84 -7.73
N LYS A 663 -15.16 40.05 -8.53
CA LYS A 663 -16.47 39.40 -8.41
C LYS A 663 -17.17 39.35 -9.76
N PHE A 664 -18.09 38.42 -9.92
CA PHE A 664 -18.96 38.34 -11.09
C PHE A 664 -20.03 39.45 -11.05
N PRO A 665 -20.68 39.77 -12.18
CA PRO A 665 -21.82 40.70 -12.22
C PRO A 665 -22.87 40.31 -11.19
N GLU A 666 -23.36 41.27 -10.40
CA GLU A 666 -24.27 40.97 -9.30
C GLU A 666 -25.63 40.47 -9.84
N PRO A 667 -26.12 39.29 -9.40
CA PRO A 667 -27.43 38.80 -9.81
C PRO A 667 -28.55 39.72 -9.30
N PRO A 668 -29.69 39.80 -10.01
CA PRO A 668 -30.81 40.64 -9.62
C PRO A 668 -31.36 40.31 -8.23
N ASP A 669 -32.18 41.20 -7.70
CA ASP A 669 -32.87 40.94 -6.43
C ASP A 669 -34.07 40.00 -6.65
N PRO A 670 -34.24 38.92 -5.86
CA PRO A 670 -35.42 38.06 -5.92
C PRO A 670 -36.76 38.80 -5.83
N SER A 671 -36.80 39.99 -5.23
CA SER A 671 -38.00 40.83 -5.14
C SER A 671 -38.38 41.52 -6.46
N THR A 672 -37.47 41.60 -7.45
CA THR A 672 -37.74 42.19 -8.78
C THR A 672 -38.13 41.16 -9.85
N LEU A 673 -38.29 39.88 -9.48
CA LEU A 673 -38.75 38.84 -10.40
C LEU A 673 -40.27 38.92 -10.62
N SER A 674 -40.73 38.56 -11.82
CA SER A 674 -42.15 38.29 -12.05
C SER A 674 -42.62 37.07 -11.25
N LYS A 675 -43.90 37.07 -10.90
CA LYS A 675 -44.60 35.98 -10.19
C LYS A 675 -45.77 35.42 -11.01
N GLU A 676 -45.78 35.71 -12.31
CA GLU A 676 -46.84 35.32 -13.24
C GLU A 676 -46.73 33.84 -13.67
N ASP A 677 -45.50 33.31 -13.70
CA ASP A 677 -45.19 31.90 -13.98
C ASP A 677 -44.30 31.36 -12.85
N GLU A 678 -44.78 30.34 -12.14
CA GLU A 678 -44.06 29.73 -11.02
C GLU A 678 -42.82 28.94 -11.47
N ASN A 679 -42.83 28.33 -12.66
CA ASN A 679 -41.69 27.59 -13.18
C ASN A 679 -40.53 28.53 -13.52
N ILE A 680 -40.84 29.68 -14.15
CA ILE A 680 -39.85 30.73 -14.44
C ILE A 680 -39.36 31.35 -13.13
N LEU A 681 -40.24 31.65 -12.18
CA LEU A 681 -39.85 32.18 -10.88
C LEU A 681 -38.88 31.23 -10.13
N GLN A 682 -39.18 29.93 -10.05
CA GLN A 682 -38.32 28.97 -9.36
C GLN A 682 -36.98 28.77 -10.08
N ARG A 683 -36.99 28.70 -11.42
CA ARG A 683 -35.77 28.72 -12.27
C ARG A 683 -34.88 29.92 -11.94
N ASP A 684 -35.46 31.12 -11.93
CA ASP A 684 -34.72 32.37 -11.76
C ASP A 684 -34.20 32.54 -10.33
N LEU A 685 -34.96 32.09 -9.32
CA LEU A 685 -34.51 32.03 -7.92
C LEU A 685 -33.28 31.13 -7.76
N LEU A 686 -33.29 29.94 -8.37
CA LEU A 686 -32.16 29.00 -8.34
C LEU A 686 -30.93 29.55 -9.09
N SER A 687 -31.14 30.21 -10.24
CA SER A 687 -30.08 30.93 -10.97
C SER A 687 -29.43 32.04 -10.13
N ILE A 688 -30.25 32.87 -9.46
CA ILE A 688 -29.77 33.92 -8.54
C ILE A 688 -29.02 33.31 -7.35
N GLU A 689 -29.51 32.21 -6.78
CA GLU A 689 -28.85 31.51 -5.67
C GLU A 689 -27.44 31.06 -6.05
N CYS A 690 -27.27 30.42 -7.22
CA CYS A 690 -25.97 29.99 -7.72
C CYS A 690 -25.00 31.17 -7.93
N GLY A 691 -25.46 32.25 -8.59
CA GLY A 691 -24.63 33.45 -8.80
C GLY A 691 -24.22 34.14 -7.49
N LYS A 692 -25.14 34.23 -6.52
CA LYS A 692 -24.85 34.81 -5.19
C LYS A 692 -23.93 33.92 -4.37
N ALA A 693 -24.01 32.60 -4.48
CA ALA A 693 -23.07 31.67 -3.83
C ALA A 693 -21.63 31.86 -4.34
N LEU A 694 -21.43 32.03 -5.65
CA LEU A 694 -20.12 32.30 -6.27
C LEU A 694 -19.52 33.62 -5.79
N ASN A 695 -20.28 34.74 -5.88
CA ASN A 695 -19.82 36.04 -5.37
C ASN A 695 -19.54 36.01 -3.85
N ARG A 696 -20.32 35.26 -3.08
CA ARG A 696 -20.11 35.08 -1.64
C ARG A 696 -18.82 34.32 -1.33
N ALA A 697 -18.50 33.28 -2.10
CA ALA A 697 -17.28 32.50 -1.94
C ALA A 697 -16.03 33.35 -2.17
N LEU A 698 -15.99 34.11 -3.28
CA LEU A 698 -14.89 35.04 -3.60
C LEU A 698 -14.72 36.12 -2.52
N TYR A 699 -15.80 36.80 -2.12
CA TYR A 699 -15.76 37.80 -1.04
C TYR A 699 -15.17 37.24 0.27
N LEU A 700 -15.58 36.04 0.67
CA LEU A 700 -15.05 35.38 1.87
C LEU A 700 -13.62 34.84 1.71
N HIS A 701 -13.16 34.59 0.48
CA HIS A 701 -11.76 34.29 0.17
C HIS A 701 -10.88 35.54 0.30
N HIS A 702 -11.21 36.64 -0.38
CA HIS A 702 -10.47 37.91 -0.30
C HIS A 702 -10.44 38.47 1.12
N LYS A 703 -11.55 38.36 1.87
CA LYS A 703 -11.59 38.73 3.28
C LYS A 703 -10.66 37.88 4.16
N ARG A 704 -10.56 36.57 3.92
CA ARG A 704 -9.61 35.68 4.64
C ARG A 704 -8.15 35.96 4.28
N ARG A 705 -7.87 36.43 3.06
CA ARG A 705 -6.53 36.85 2.61
C ARG A 705 -6.12 38.26 3.11
N ASN A 706 -6.94 38.90 3.94
CA ASN A 706 -6.73 40.28 4.41
C ASN A 706 -6.47 41.28 3.26
N CYS A 707 -7.21 41.13 2.15
CA CYS A 707 -7.18 42.11 1.07
C CYS A 707 -7.39 43.54 1.62
N PRO A 708 -6.63 44.54 1.15
CA PRO A 708 -6.73 45.91 1.67
C PRO A 708 -8.13 46.47 1.41
N PRO A 709 -8.69 47.33 2.29
CA PRO A 709 -10.00 47.94 2.07
C PRO A 709 -10.05 48.62 0.70
N SER A 710 -11.19 48.51 -0.01
CA SER A 710 -11.32 48.96 -1.41
C SER A 710 -10.91 50.42 -1.65
N ASN A 711 -10.98 51.26 -0.62
CA ASN A 711 -10.59 52.68 -0.65
C ASN A 711 -9.07 52.90 -0.71
N ALA A 712 -8.24 51.85 -0.67
CA ALA A 712 -6.79 51.93 -0.78
C ALA A 712 -6.28 51.98 -2.24
N ILE A 713 -7.11 51.64 -3.25
CA ILE A 713 -6.74 51.71 -4.67
C ILE A 713 -7.16 53.08 -5.24
N GLY A 714 -6.63 54.13 -4.62
CA GLY A 714 -6.86 55.52 -5.00
C GLY A 714 -5.66 56.14 -5.73
N ASN A 715 -5.23 55.56 -6.85
CA ASN A 715 -4.45 56.21 -7.93
C ASN A 715 -3.99 55.21 -9.02
N SER A 716 -4.88 54.86 -9.96
CA SER A 716 -4.50 54.31 -11.28
C SER A 716 -5.61 54.51 -12.32
N ASN A 717 -5.86 55.77 -12.69
CA ASN A 717 -6.79 56.09 -13.77
C ASN A 717 -6.06 56.01 -15.12
N GLN A 718 -6.29 54.93 -15.90
CA GLN A 718 -6.16 54.78 -17.36
C GLN A 718 -6.21 53.26 -17.68
N LEU A 719 -6.97 52.72 -18.63
CA LEU A 719 -8.05 53.25 -19.47
C LEU A 719 -9.11 52.15 -19.63
N ILE A 720 -10.38 52.47 -19.39
CA ILE A 720 -11.52 51.81 -20.05
C ILE A 720 -12.41 52.95 -20.54
N GLY A 721 -12.52 53.10 -21.86
CA GLY A 721 -13.54 53.89 -22.52
C GLY A 721 -14.36 52.96 -23.39
N ASP A 722 -15.68 53.18 -23.43
CA ASP A 722 -16.56 52.46 -24.35
C ASP A 722 -16.19 52.74 -25.80
N GLU A 723 -16.15 51.69 -26.63
CA GLU A 723 -16.74 51.71 -27.98
C GLU A 723 -16.88 50.27 -28.50
N GLY A 724 -18.08 49.87 -28.90
CA GLY A 724 -18.39 48.49 -29.30
C GLY A 724 -18.15 48.24 -30.79
N ILE A 725 -17.35 47.22 -31.13
CA ILE A 725 -17.05 46.89 -32.54
C ILE A 725 -17.34 45.41 -32.88
N SER A 726 -18.34 45.25 -33.75
CA SER A 726 -18.55 44.19 -34.74
C SER A 726 -17.54 43.02 -34.82
N PHE A 727 -18.05 41.79 -34.67
CA PHE A 727 -17.42 40.57 -35.20
C PHE A 727 -17.00 40.72 -36.68
N ARG A 728 -15.80 40.24 -37.04
CA ARG A 728 -15.46 39.74 -38.39
C ARG A 728 -14.42 38.62 -38.31
N GLN A 729 -14.63 37.56 -39.08
CA GLN A 729 -13.70 36.43 -39.23
C GLN A 729 -12.46 36.84 -40.06
N ARG A 730 -11.30 36.21 -39.81
CA ARG A 730 -10.51 35.62 -40.91
C ARG A 730 -9.48 34.57 -40.50
N HIS A 731 -9.25 33.70 -41.47
CA HIS A 731 -8.40 32.51 -41.54
C HIS A 731 -6.88 32.75 -41.40
N GLU A 732 -6.18 31.66 -41.05
CA GLU A 732 -4.89 31.15 -41.57
C GLU A 732 -3.62 32.04 -41.64
N GLY A 733 -2.46 31.46 -41.28
CA GLY A 733 -1.14 32.04 -41.57
C GLY A 733 0.01 31.35 -40.82
N ASN A 734 0.83 30.57 -41.53
CA ASN A 734 1.99 29.86 -40.96
C ASN A 734 3.19 30.77 -40.58
N ASN A 735 4.02 30.20 -39.69
CA ASN A 735 5.49 30.14 -39.76
C ASN A 735 6.42 31.14 -39.02
N GLU A 736 7.35 30.49 -38.29
CA GLU A 736 8.80 30.75 -38.16
C GLU A 736 9.37 31.96 -37.38
N ASN A 737 10.04 31.59 -36.27
CA ASN A 737 11.44 31.91 -35.93
C ASN A 737 11.94 33.37 -36.01
N LEU A 738 12.23 33.95 -34.83
CA LEU A 738 13.44 34.77 -34.69
C LEU A 738 14.06 34.69 -33.28
N HIS A 739 15.30 34.21 -33.20
CA HIS A 739 16.13 34.28 -31.98
C HIS A 739 16.75 35.68 -31.83
N ILE A 740 16.58 36.32 -30.67
CA ILE A 740 17.42 37.45 -30.24
C ILE A 740 17.89 37.22 -28.79
N THR A 741 19.20 37.34 -28.55
CA THR A 741 19.82 37.18 -27.23
C THR A 741 20.60 38.42 -26.80
N ARG A 742 20.33 38.92 -25.58
CA ARG A 742 21.21 39.69 -24.63
C ARG A 742 20.29 40.21 -23.50
N LYS A 743 20.52 39.87 -22.22
CA LYS A 743 21.58 40.30 -21.26
C LYS A 743 21.36 41.73 -20.70
N ILE A 744 21.92 41.96 -19.49
CA ILE A 744 21.99 43.22 -18.68
C ILE A 744 20.86 43.34 -17.63
N PRO A 745 21.13 43.65 -16.33
CA PRO A 745 22.26 43.24 -15.47
C PRO A 745 21.78 42.72 -14.08
N VAL A 746 22.68 42.48 -13.13
CA VAL A 746 22.33 42.22 -11.70
C VAL A 746 23.06 43.23 -10.79
N PRO A 747 22.34 43.99 -9.94
CA PRO A 747 22.92 44.69 -8.80
C PRO A 747 22.93 43.78 -7.57
N PHE A 748 24.12 43.50 -7.02
CA PHE A 748 24.28 42.72 -5.79
C PHE A 748 24.37 43.66 -4.58
N VAL A 749 23.45 43.53 -3.62
CA VAL A 749 23.55 44.18 -2.29
C VAL A 749 23.30 43.11 -1.24
N GLY A 750 24.37 42.66 -0.59
CA GLY A 750 24.30 41.72 0.53
C GLY A 750 24.27 42.47 1.88
N SER A 751 23.48 41.97 2.82
CA SER A 751 23.51 42.40 4.23
C SER A 751 23.68 41.19 5.14
N ASN A 752 24.83 41.12 5.83
CA ASN A 752 25.01 40.21 6.95
C ASN A 752 24.16 40.68 8.13
N MET A 753 23.48 39.76 8.82
CA MET A 753 23.13 40.00 10.23
C MET A 753 23.26 38.73 11.05
N SER A 754 24.23 38.73 11.96
CA SER A 754 24.53 37.63 12.86
C SER A 754 23.81 37.78 14.21
N SER A 755 23.41 36.64 14.77
CA SER A 755 23.22 36.38 16.21
C SER A 755 22.66 37.50 17.10
N ILE A 756 21.41 37.34 17.55
CA ILE A 756 21.00 37.58 18.95
C ILE A 756 19.91 36.55 19.28
N TYR A 757 20.11 35.77 20.34
CA TYR A 757 19.14 35.70 21.45
C TYR A 757 19.86 35.25 22.74
N ARG A 758 19.47 35.85 23.86
CA ARG A 758 20.20 35.72 25.14
C ARG A 758 19.73 34.52 25.96
N SER A 759 20.68 33.86 26.60
CA SER A 759 20.41 33.03 27.79
C SER A 759 19.73 33.87 28.88
N ASN A 760 18.79 33.26 29.60
CA ASN A 760 18.30 33.78 30.87
C ASN A 760 18.22 32.63 31.88
N ASN A 761 18.65 32.86 33.12
CA ASN A 761 19.06 31.78 34.03
C ASN A 761 18.76 32.13 35.50
N GLY A 762 17.87 31.37 36.15
CA GLY A 762 17.54 31.54 37.57
C GLY A 762 16.44 30.59 38.04
N GLY A 763 16.71 29.79 39.08
CA GLY A 763 15.75 28.78 39.58
C GLY A 763 16.31 27.77 40.60
N LYS A 764 17.16 28.19 41.52
CA LYS A 764 17.79 27.28 42.51
C LYS A 764 16.84 26.95 43.68
N SER A 765 16.04 25.89 43.61
CA SER A 765 15.28 25.39 44.79
C SER A 765 15.01 23.87 44.89
N LEU A 766 15.57 23.03 44.00
CA LEU A 766 15.22 21.59 43.95
C LEU A 766 16.34 20.60 44.35
N ARG A 767 17.58 21.07 44.59
CA ARG A 767 18.73 20.16 44.81
C ARG A 767 18.90 19.63 46.23
N ILE A 768 18.28 20.23 47.25
CA ILE A 768 18.47 19.81 48.66
C ILE A 768 17.65 18.56 48.98
N TRP A 769 16.38 18.50 48.52
CA TRP A 769 15.47 17.38 48.84
C TRP A 769 15.93 16.03 48.25
N MET A 770 16.52 16.06 47.05
CA MET A 770 17.09 14.88 46.38
C MET A 770 18.19 14.20 47.21
N VAL A 771 19.05 14.95 47.89
CA VAL A 771 20.18 14.37 48.65
C VAL A 771 19.69 13.54 49.85
N GLY A 772 18.64 14.01 50.54
CA GLY A 772 18.02 13.26 51.64
C GLY A 772 17.40 11.94 51.18
N LEU A 773 16.73 11.94 50.03
CA LEU A 773 16.14 10.73 49.41
C LEU A 773 17.21 9.69 49.02
N TRP A 774 18.33 10.14 48.45
CA TRP A 774 19.44 9.24 48.13
C TRP A 774 20.11 8.65 49.38
N ALA A 775 20.29 9.43 50.45
CA ALA A 775 20.82 8.94 51.72
C ALA A 775 19.93 7.86 52.35
N PHE A 776 18.61 8.07 52.37
CA PHE A 776 17.65 7.07 52.87
C PHE A 776 17.65 5.78 52.04
N SER A 777 17.72 5.89 50.72
CA SER A 777 17.76 4.74 49.81
C SER A 777 19.01 3.88 50.01
N VAL A 778 20.19 4.50 50.17
CA VAL A 778 21.45 3.81 50.44
C VAL A 778 21.43 3.10 51.81
N LEU A 779 20.89 3.74 52.85
CA LEU A 779 20.74 3.10 54.17
C LEU A 779 19.79 1.90 54.13
N GLY A 780 18.67 2.00 53.41
CA GLY A 780 17.76 0.88 53.19
C GLY A 780 18.41 -0.29 52.44
N PHE A 781 19.18 0.00 51.38
CA PHE A 781 19.90 -1.01 50.61
C PHE A 781 20.97 -1.73 51.43
N LEU A 782 21.72 -0.99 52.26
CA LEU A 782 22.71 -1.57 53.18
C LEU A 782 22.05 -2.44 54.28
N ALA A 783 20.86 -2.08 54.77
CA ALA A 783 20.11 -2.91 55.70
C ALA A 783 19.68 -4.24 55.07
N VAL A 784 19.19 -4.23 53.83
CA VAL A 784 18.84 -5.47 53.08
C VAL A 784 20.08 -6.35 52.85
N ILE A 785 21.20 -5.78 52.44
CA ILE A 785 22.47 -6.52 52.29
C ILE A 785 22.91 -7.14 53.62
N SER A 786 22.80 -6.40 54.74
CA SER A 786 23.13 -6.90 56.08
C SER A 786 22.27 -8.11 56.49
N MET A 787 20.97 -8.09 56.20
CA MET A 787 20.09 -9.25 56.44
C MET A 787 20.48 -10.46 55.58
N VAL A 788 20.72 -10.27 54.28
CA VAL A 788 21.09 -11.37 53.36
C VAL A 788 22.45 -11.99 53.71
N LEU A 789 23.44 -11.18 54.11
CA LEU A 789 24.75 -11.68 54.53
C LEU A 789 24.72 -12.33 55.93
N SER A 790 23.76 -11.96 56.78
CA SER A 790 23.55 -12.62 58.09
C SER A 790 22.99 -14.03 57.95
N THR A 791 22.18 -14.31 56.92
CA THR A 791 21.62 -15.65 56.67
C THR A 791 22.61 -16.71 56.18
N HIS A 792 23.87 -16.34 55.87
CA HIS A 792 24.89 -17.27 55.33
C HIS A 792 26.04 -17.63 56.28
N LYS A 793 25.92 -17.36 57.59
CA LYS A 793 26.86 -17.88 58.60
C LYS A 793 26.36 -19.19 59.22
N GLY A 794 26.37 -20.24 58.41
CA GLY A 794 26.16 -21.64 58.81
C GLY A 794 27.02 -22.57 57.96
N GLU A 795 27.75 -23.46 58.64
CA GLU A 795 28.48 -24.61 58.08
C GLU A 795 29.52 -24.36 56.97
N ALA A 796 30.77 -24.12 57.39
CA ALA A 796 31.96 -24.41 56.59
C ALA A 796 33.01 -25.15 57.45
N SER A 797 33.06 -26.49 57.38
CA SER A 797 34.25 -27.26 57.79
C SER A 797 34.21 -28.74 57.38
N LYS A 798 35.09 -29.13 56.45
CA LYS A 798 36.17 -30.13 56.68
C LYS A 798 37.10 -30.19 55.46
N ARG A 799 38.36 -30.61 55.66
CA ARG A 799 39.47 -30.53 54.70
C ARG A 799 40.44 -31.72 54.91
N ALA A 800 41.35 -31.91 53.94
CA ALA A 800 42.37 -32.98 53.83
C ALA A 800 41.89 -34.25 53.08
N ARG A 801 42.78 -35.05 52.44
CA ARG A 801 44.25 -35.15 52.60
C ARG A 801 44.97 -35.59 51.30
N ASN A 802 46.22 -35.16 51.10
CA ASN A 802 47.07 -35.50 49.94
C ASN A 802 47.81 -36.85 50.09
N LYS A 803 48.08 -37.54 48.96
CA LYS A 803 49.41 -38.11 48.61
C LYS A 803 49.52 -38.60 47.14
N LYS A 804 50.61 -38.15 46.47
CA LYS A 804 51.54 -38.73 45.44
C LYS A 804 51.24 -40.11 44.77
N THR A 805 51.80 -40.50 43.60
CA THR A 805 53.16 -40.25 43.04
C THR A 805 53.36 -40.59 41.53
N TYR A 806 54.05 -39.71 40.77
CA TYR A 806 55.00 -39.90 39.62
C TYR A 806 54.68 -40.60 38.26
N ALA A 807 55.18 -39.96 37.17
CA ALA A 807 55.75 -40.43 35.88
C ALA A 807 54.96 -41.38 34.91
N GLY A 808 55.17 -41.37 33.57
CA GLY A 808 55.86 -40.39 32.70
C GLY A 808 56.29 -40.90 31.29
N VAL A 809 56.04 -40.09 30.23
CA VAL A 809 56.73 -39.99 28.90
C VAL A 809 56.73 -41.18 27.91
N SER A 810 56.66 -40.86 26.59
CA SER A 810 57.01 -41.65 25.37
C SER A 810 56.21 -42.91 24.99
N ASP A 811 56.20 -43.41 23.73
CA ASP A 811 56.25 -42.79 22.37
C ASP A 811 56.01 -43.88 21.29
N THR A 812 55.60 -43.51 20.06
CA THR A 812 55.59 -44.31 18.81
C THR A 812 54.72 -45.59 18.71
N GLY A 813 54.50 -46.08 17.47
CA GLY A 813 54.33 -47.53 17.19
C GLY A 813 53.06 -47.99 16.46
N GLY A 814 53.10 -48.09 15.12
CA GLY A 814 51.97 -48.50 14.27
C GLY A 814 51.68 -50.00 14.10
N ASN A 815 50.60 -50.28 13.32
CA ASN A 815 50.23 -51.53 12.61
C ASN A 815 50.30 -52.88 13.38
N SER A 816 49.23 -53.71 13.40
CA SER A 816 48.78 -54.41 12.17
C SER A 816 47.58 -55.37 12.35
N HIS A 817 46.84 -55.56 11.24
CA HIS A 817 46.25 -56.82 10.71
C HIS A 817 45.18 -57.70 11.42
N LYS A 818 44.05 -57.88 10.68
CA LYS A 818 43.24 -59.11 10.43
C LYS A 818 42.40 -59.64 11.62
N PHE A 819 41.24 -60.29 11.44
CA PHE A 819 40.80 -61.26 10.41
C PHE A 819 39.26 -61.22 10.11
N HIS A 820 38.87 -61.69 8.91
CA HIS A 820 37.64 -62.38 8.41
C HIS A 820 36.23 -62.25 9.09
N ASP A 821 35.08 -62.52 8.42
CA ASP A 821 34.71 -63.14 7.11
C ASP A 821 33.69 -62.24 6.33
N LYS A 822 33.50 -62.26 4.99
CA LYS A 822 32.84 -63.24 4.07
C LYS A 822 31.40 -63.64 4.49
N HIS A 823 30.40 -63.81 3.61
CA HIS A 823 30.26 -63.84 2.13
C HIS A 823 29.25 -62.74 1.66
N ILE A 824 29.15 -62.24 0.42
CA ILE A 824 29.26 -62.75 -0.97
C ILE A 824 28.10 -63.65 -1.45
N TYR A 825 27.24 -63.10 -2.32
CA TYR A 825 26.82 -63.75 -3.56
C TYR A 825 26.41 -62.69 -4.59
N ASP A 826 27.13 -62.65 -5.72
CA ASP A 826 26.87 -61.79 -6.86
C ASP A 826 26.10 -62.52 -7.97
N VAL A 827 25.54 -61.77 -8.92
CA VAL A 827 25.58 -61.93 -10.40
C VAL A 827 24.53 -60.96 -10.98
N GLU A 828 24.79 -59.92 -11.80
CA GLU A 828 25.63 -59.68 -13.01
C GLU A 828 24.89 -59.81 -14.37
N ILE A 829 25.26 -58.93 -15.32
CA ILE A 829 24.96 -58.95 -16.79
C ILE A 829 23.47 -58.73 -17.15
N ALA A 830 23.04 -57.82 -18.04
CA ALA A 830 23.67 -56.76 -18.87
C ALA A 830 22.60 -55.63 -19.14
N SER A 831 22.73 -54.52 -19.91
CA SER A 831 23.50 -54.16 -21.13
C SER A 831 23.03 -54.88 -22.42
N ASP A 832 22.77 -54.24 -23.56
CA ASP A 832 22.67 -52.81 -23.96
C ASP A 832 21.60 -52.66 -25.09
N ASP A 833 21.04 -51.46 -25.27
CA ASP A 833 20.64 -50.81 -26.54
C ASP A 833 20.08 -49.39 -26.30
#